data_AF-A0A8T5KMY2-F1
#
_entry.id   AF-A0A8T5KMY2-F1
#
_cell.length_a   1.000
_cell.length_b   1.000
_cell.length_c   1.000
_cell.angle_alpha   90.00
_cell.angle_beta   90.00
_cell.angle_gamma   90.00
#
_symmetry.space_group_name_H-M   'P 1'
#
loop_
_entity.id
_entity.type
_entity.pdbx_description
1 polymer ?
#
loop_
_entity_poly.entity_id
_entity_poly.type
_entity_poly.pdbx_seq_one_letter_code
_entity_poly.pdbx_strand_id
1 'polypeptide(L)'
;MGLVENLGRVASSYMDEKEKLQSTEGKRERTRLGHGFWPHEVLRDILIFAFMGAVLLYYAWIIPPPLHGAADPYAQAGFVFPDWYVLFSYGYLRWGEYLPQFTVPTGFIGEIVGQPVFPWNAAWWGAALTGIPIGILILPPFLGGREKRPVEDPWFAAAGAVYLAHIWFISVFSINIFLELYHKNRSDYCKLDSHGDLLCGVREPWMAEAFNAIPWAMTGILLWICIYFGARMVLSKAWGSAFTPNHAKQILVGALILSTAATVATWDTYDKGFWGARGLGTISDYGELEEMRTQPVDVHVHDTNEFTDNFGWSEDATVPTTAWLDWVIYQPGQEVIIDFFDSNGHQIPADGINSAFESATLTTEDSYSVSDTFTVTEDPVLFPEGHHESVSKITTDISCEHRAEERKINDVKTDSMISSTLSVTNADGNVVADINDCAGTSVDLPVGTYQYQFDVTITGPLALNDTMMKEIKLEIASFQPLLVWNSAAPAALEGKTVNLSSTTDMALGGSNYGQIDNPGYHMNPKSLDAKLIYAMFIPCLTFGAMVFILLRSMARGYEFEMNKCYGCDLCDDACPVRLFNGGDKLNIIYNSWNNEDDGVPMYSCLTCTACTNACPQLVDYDSYVDIRRGLIVGGPQAEIPHTVLQAVLAAEAEEDADQDFITVEDYPIDSNIGYYPGCVDYLDQEMVFSHVNEGEMNLGAATTSAYTLFDELGVDVSYLGRDFLKCCGHDQKWQGLTEVFDKLKAYNQKKIHQSGIDTLVSSCAECFRTFARDYELEDVKVMHTTEFLLEQGFDMDLKVAEETTVTYHDPCRLGRQMGVYEEPRELINAVEGVNLVEMEHSGEDAMCCGVSSMMSCNENARALRVSRMEEIKSTGADTMLTSCPKCVTHFECLKFEDDDKYSDIKILDVVTFLAQQINEKKSKIAEEAITTLETEA
;
A
#
# COMPACT_ATOMS: atom_id res chain seq x y z
N MET A 1 3.01 18.25 13.16
CA MET A 1 2.95 16.82 13.56
C MET A 1 2.97 15.95 12.31
N GLY A 2 3.72 14.85 12.33
CA GLY A 2 3.90 13.98 11.15
C GLY A 2 2.67 13.10 10.87
N LEU A 3 2.51 12.65 9.62
CA LEU A 3 1.45 11.74 9.17
C LEU A 3 1.32 10.49 10.08
N VAL A 4 2.43 10.08 10.70
CA VAL A 4 2.55 8.90 11.58
C VAL A 4 1.96 9.14 12.99
N GLU A 5 2.03 10.36 13.53
CA GLU A 5 1.44 10.69 14.84
C GLU A 5 -0.08 10.80 14.75
N ASN A 6 -0.60 11.38 13.65
CA ASN A 6 -2.03 11.43 13.36
C ASN A 6 -2.64 10.01 13.21
N LEU A 7 -1.88 9.06 12.64
CA LEU A 7 -2.26 7.64 12.57
C LEU A 7 -2.25 6.94 13.94
N GLY A 8 -1.41 7.40 14.88
CA GLY A 8 -1.31 6.87 16.23
C GLY A 8 -2.54 7.17 17.10
N ARG A 9 -3.09 8.39 16.98
CA ARG A 9 -4.28 8.85 17.74
C ARG A 9 -5.57 8.12 17.35
N VAL A 10 -5.71 7.77 16.06
CA VAL A 10 -6.85 6.96 15.57
C VAL A 10 -6.75 5.52 16.06
N ALA A 11 -5.53 4.99 16.18
CA ALA A 11 -5.29 3.65 16.68
C ALA A 11 -5.46 3.53 18.21
N SER A 12 -5.15 4.58 18.98
CA SER A 12 -5.35 4.58 20.44
C SER A 12 -6.83 4.56 20.81
N SER A 13 -7.65 5.44 20.22
CA SER A 13 -9.10 5.48 20.46
C SER A 13 -9.79 4.13 20.16
N TYR A 14 -9.35 3.40 19.13
CA TYR A 14 -9.85 2.05 18.86
C TYR A 14 -9.43 1.02 19.90
N MET A 15 -8.19 1.07 20.37
CA MET A 15 -7.70 0.14 21.38
C MET A 15 -8.43 0.41 22.71
N ASP A 16 -8.66 1.67 23.04
CA ASP A 16 -9.39 2.11 24.24
C ASP A 16 -10.87 1.71 24.16
N GLU A 17 -11.53 1.91 23.01
CA GLU A 17 -12.95 1.53 22.85
C GLU A 17 -13.12 0.01 22.78
N LYS A 18 -12.18 -0.72 22.16
CA LYS A 18 -12.16 -2.18 22.20
C LYS A 18 -11.92 -2.69 23.62
N GLU A 19 -10.98 -2.10 24.34
CA GLU A 19 -10.67 -2.47 25.72
C GLU A 19 -11.85 -2.16 26.64
N LYS A 20 -12.54 -1.02 26.45
CA LYS A 20 -13.85 -0.72 27.08
C LYS A 20 -14.89 -1.77 26.74
N LEU A 21 -15.11 -2.10 25.46
CA LEU A 21 -16.08 -3.12 25.04
C LEU A 21 -15.74 -4.53 25.55
N GLN A 22 -14.46 -4.83 25.79
CA GLN A 22 -14.00 -6.11 26.33
C GLN A 22 -14.03 -6.16 27.86
N SER A 23 -13.92 -5.02 28.55
CA SER A 23 -13.90 -4.90 30.01
C SER A 23 -15.27 -4.57 30.61
N THR A 24 -16.23 -4.08 29.82
CA THR A 24 -17.57 -3.74 30.30
C THR A 24 -18.40 -5.02 30.46
N GLU A 25 -18.75 -5.39 31.69
CA GLU A 25 -19.67 -6.51 31.97
C GLU A 25 -21.11 -6.21 31.51
N GLY A 26 -21.46 -4.92 31.37
CA GLY A 26 -22.76 -4.45 30.88
C GLY A 26 -22.83 -4.34 29.35
N LYS A 27 -23.85 -4.98 28.77
CA LYS A 27 -24.22 -4.77 27.36
C LYS A 27 -24.71 -3.32 27.21
N ARG A 28 -24.22 -2.55 26.23
CA ARG A 28 -24.89 -1.29 25.83
C ARG A 28 -26.32 -1.65 25.39
N GLU A 29 -27.29 -1.43 26.25
CA GLU A 29 -28.70 -1.60 25.94
C GLU A 29 -29.29 -0.28 25.47
N ARG A 30 -30.00 -0.35 24.35
CA ARG A 30 -30.79 0.76 23.86
C ARG A 30 -32.01 0.86 24.79
N THR A 31 -32.16 2.00 25.44
CA THR A 31 -33.29 2.36 26.32
C THR A 31 -34.63 2.33 25.59
N ARG A 32 -34.67 2.60 24.27
CA ARG A 32 -35.87 2.48 23.42
C ARG A 32 -35.58 1.91 22.03
N LEU A 33 -36.30 0.85 21.63
CA LEU A 33 -36.20 0.24 20.28
C LEU A 33 -37.07 1.01 19.26
N GLY A 34 -36.43 1.71 18.31
CA GLY A 34 -37.11 2.30 17.15
C GLY A 34 -37.68 1.24 16.19
N HIS A 35 -38.80 1.57 15.54
CA HIS A 35 -39.52 0.66 14.62
C HIS A 35 -38.68 0.27 13.40
N GLY A 36 -38.61 -1.04 13.11
CA GLY A 36 -37.93 -1.55 11.92
C GLY A 36 -38.79 -1.40 10.67
N PHE A 37 -38.34 -0.61 9.68
CA PHE A 37 -39.03 -0.48 8.39
C PHE A 37 -38.12 -0.81 7.19
N TRP A 38 -38.59 -1.80 6.41
CA TRP A 38 -38.39 -2.16 4.97
C TRP A 38 -36.98 -2.30 4.32
N PRO A 39 -36.66 -3.39 3.55
CA PRO A 39 -35.34 -3.65 3.02
C PRO A 39 -35.15 -2.99 1.64
N HIS A 40 -34.53 -1.83 1.62
CA HIS A 40 -34.05 -1.14 0.42
C HIS A 40 -33.05 -1.96 -0.42
N GLU A 41 -32.46 -3.00 0.18
CA GLU A 41 -31.42 -3.82 -0.44
C GLU A 41 -31.92 -4.70 -1.59
N VAL A 42 -33.14 -5.23 -1.48
CA VAL A 42 -33.73 -6.09 -2.53
C VAL A 42 -33.94 -5.33 -3.84
N LEU A 43 -34.29 -4.04 -3.76
CA LEU A 43 -34.56 -3.21 -4.94
C LEU A 43 -33.26 -2.82 -5.66
N ARG A 44 -32.20 -2.48 -4.90
CA ARG A 44 -30.88 -2.15 -5.47
C ARG A 44 -30.29 -3.34 -6.22
N ASP A 45 -30.29 -4.51 -5.60
CA ASP A 45 -29.65 -5.70 -6.16
C ASP A 45 -30.36 -6.16 -7.46
N ILE A 46 -31.69 -5.96 -7.56
CA ILE A 46 -32.47 -6.23 -8.78
C ILE A 46 -32.09 -5.27 -9.92
N LEU A 47 -31.84 -3.99 -9.63
CA LEU A 47 -31.47 -3.00 -10.65
C LEU A 47 -30.07 -3.22 -11.22
N ILE A 48 -29.10 -3.57 -10.35
CA ILE A 48 -27.73 -3.91 -10.77
C ILE A 48 -27.74 -5.15 -11.67
N PHE A 49 -28.50 -6.19 -11.27
CA PHE A 49 -28.65 -7.41 -12.07
C PHE A 49 -29.25 -7.13 -13.47
N ALA A 50 -30.28 -6.29 -13.55
CA ALA A 50 -30.90 -5.92 -14.82
C ALA A 50 -29.95 -5.12 -15.73
N PHE A 51 -29.15 -4.21 -15.17
CA PHE A 51 -28.16 -3.42 -15.92
C PHE A 51 -27.05 -4.29 -16.50
N MET A 52 -26.47 -5.19 -15.70
CA MET A 52 -25.45 -6.14 -16.17
C MET A 52 -25.98 -7.06 -17.27
N GLY A 53 -27.23 -7.54 -17.14
CA GLY A 53 -27.90 -8.33 -18.17
C GLY A 53 -28.04 -7.58 -19.50
N ALA A 54 -28.39 -6.29 -19.45
CA ALA A 54 -28.51 -5.44 -20.63
C ALA A 54 -27.15 -5.22 -21.34
N VAL A 55 -26.08 -5.01 -20.57
CA VAL A 55 -24.71 -4.84 -21.11
C VAL A 55 -24.21 -6.11 -21.80
N LEU A 56 -24.44 -7.29 -21.20
CA LEU A 56 -24.05 -8.57 -21.81
C LEU A 56 -24.81 -8.87 -23.11
N LEU A 57 -26.12 -8.58 -23.14
CA LEU A 57 -26.94 -8.71 -24.36
C LEU A 57 -26.50 -7.73 -25.45
N TYR A 58 -26.07 -6.52 -25.07
CA TYR A 58 -25.52 -5.53 -25.99
C TYR A 58 -24.17 -5.96 -26.59
N TYR A 59 -23.26 -6.51 -25.78
CA TYR A 59 -21.99 -7.06 -26.30
C TYR A 59 -22.20 -8.29 -27.18
N ALA A 60 -23.10 -9.20 -26.80
CA ALA A 60 -23.45 -10.36 -27.61
C ALA A 60 -24.04 -9.97 -28.98
N TRP A 61 -24.64 -8.79 -29.08
CA TRP A 61 -25.20 -8.23 -30.32
C TRP A 61 -24.13 -7.57 -31.22
N ILE A 62 -23.00 -7.11 -30.67
CA ILE A 62 -21.93 -6.42 -31.42
C ILE A 62 -20.94 -7.38 -32.09
N ILE A 63 -20.84 -8.65 -31.67
CA ILE A 63 -19.92 -9.63 -32.28
C ILE A 63 -20.39 -9.93 -33.72
N PRO A 64 -19.68 -9.48 -34.78
CA PRO A 64 -20.05 -9.83 -36.14
C PRO A 64 -19.57 -11.25 -36.49
N PRO A 65 -20.15 -11.91 -37.52
CA PRO A 65 -19.59 -13.15 -38.06
C PRO A 65 -18.17 -12.91 -38.60
N PRO A 66 -17.34 -13.96 -38.73
CA PRO A 66 -15.88 -13.87 -38.82
C PRO A 66 -15.50 -13.04 -40.04
N LEU A 67 -14.98 -11.86 -39.77
CA LEU A 67 -14.45 -10.97 -40.78
C LEU A 67 -12.93 -11.09 -40.70
N HIS A 68 -12.40 -11.72 -41.76
CA HIS A 68 -11.01 -11.83 -42.20
C HIS A 68 -10.10 -12.83 -41.47
N GLY A 69 -9.20 -13.46 -42.24
CA GLY A 69 -8.14 -14.32 -41.71
C GLY A 69 -7.15 -13.51 -40.88
N ALA A 70 -6.60 -14.13 -39.84
CA ALA A 70 -5.68 -13.52 -38.88
C ALA A 70 -4.60 -12.71 -39.59
N ALA A 71 -4.35 -11.50 -39.10
CA ALA A 71 -3.22 -10.69 -39.51
C ALA A 71 -1.93 -11.52 -39.40
N ASP A 72 -1.10 -11.42 -40.42
CA ASP A 72 0.17 -12.13 -40.57
C ASP A 72 1.02 -12.00 -39.28
N PRO A 73 1.37 -13.11 -38.59
CA PRO A 73 2.16 -13.08 -37.36
C PRO A 73 3.60 -12.55 -37.58
N TYR A 74 4.05 -12.41 -38.83
CA TYR A 74 5.35 -11.83 -39.18
C TYR A 74 5.29 -10.35 -39.57
N ALA A 75 4.09 -9.78 -39.77
CA ALA A 75 3.94 -8.37 -40.09
C ALA A 75 3.89 -7.52 -38.81
N GLN A 76 5.00 -6.89 -38.45
CA GLN A 76 5.04 -5.86 -37.40
C GLN A 76 4.14 -4.67 -37.80
N ALA A 77 2.99 -4.54 -37.14
CA ALA A 77 2.17 -3.35 -37.28
C ALA A 77 2.93 -2.14 -36.71
N GLY A 78 3.14 -1.12 -37.54
CA GLY A 78 3.71 0.15 -37.11
C GLY A 78 2.88 0.74 -35.97
N PHE A 79 3.57 1.21 -34.92
CA PHE A 79 3.05 1.72 -33.66
C PHE A 79 1.77 2.57 -33.83
N VAL A 80 0.61 1.92 -33.73
CA VAL A 80 -0.66 2.58 -33.43
C VAL A 80 -0.71 2.59 -31.91
N PHE A 81 -0.58 3.77 -31.29
CA PHE A 81 -0.83 3.95 -29.85
C PHE A 81 -2.11 3.20 -29.46
N PRO A 82 -2.10 2.14 -28.62
CA PRO A 82 -3.36 1.43 -28.42
C PRO A 82 -3.73 1.27 -26.95
N ASP A 83 -5.03 1.38 -26.73
CA ASP A 83 -5.78 0.84 -25.61
C ASP A 83 -5.10 -0.32 -24.86
N TRP A 84 -5.11 -0.23 -23.54
CA TRP A 84 -4.52 -1.20 -22.60
C TRP A 84 -4.95 -2.65 -22.83
N TYR A 85 -6.12 -2.90 -23.45
CA TYR A 85 -6.58 -4.26 -23.77
C TYR A 85 -5.76 -4.94 -24.88
N VAL A 86 -5.20 -4.17 -25.81
CA VAL A 86 -4.38 -4.69 -26.92
C VAL A 86 -3.00 -5.09 -26.40
N LEU A 87 -2.40 -4.28 -25.53
CA LEU A 87 -1.07 -4.51 -24.97
C LEU A 87 -1.02 -5.76 -24.09
N PHE A 88 -2.04 -5.99 -23.26
CA PHE A 88 -2.08 -7.19 -22.43
C PHE A 88 -2.34 -8.45 -23.27
N SER A 89 -3.20 -8.36 -24.30
CA SER A 89 -3.49 -9.49 -25.20
C SER A 89 -2.27 -9.90 -26.03
N TYR A 90 -1.49 -8.92 -26.51
CA TYR A 90 -0.22 -9.19 -27.19
C TYR A 90 0.81 -9.83 -26.24
N GLY A 91 0.84 -9.39 -24.97
CA GLY A 91 1.67 -10.02 -23.94
C GLY A 91 1.33 -11.50 -23.72
N TYR A 92 0.04 -11.88 -23.69
CA TYR A 92 -0.37 -13.29 -23.60
C TYR A 92 -0.08 -14.11 -24.85
N LEU A 93 -0.24 -13.53 -26.05
CA LEU A 93 0.14 -14.20 -27.30
C LEU A 93 1.62 -14.57 -27.32
N ARG A 94 2.48 -13.64 -26.88
CA ARG A 94 3.92 -13.87 -26.75
C ARG A 94 4.23 -14.88 -25.65
N TRP A 95 3.58 -14.79 -24.49
CA TRP A 95 3.76 -15.82 -23.46
C TRP A 95 3.38 -17.22 -23.99
N GLY A 96 2.39 -17.30 -24.87
CA GLY A 96 1.99 -18.52 -25.56
C GLY A 96 3.04 -19.13 -26.49
N GLU A 97 4.07 -18.40 -26.92
CA GLU A 97 5.19 -18.93 -27.73
C GLU A 97 6.10 -19.85 -26.90
N TYR A 98 6.19 -19.60 -25.59
CA TYR A 98 7.01 -20.37 -24.65
C TYR A 98 6.29 -21.61 -24.10
N LEU A 99 5.00 -21.75 -24.39
CA LEU A 99 4.22 -22.92 -24.00
C LEU A 99 4.33 -24.04 -25.05
N PRO A 100 4.17 -25.32 -24.65
CA PRO A 100 4.28 -26.45 -25.57
C PRO A 100 3.38 -26.29 -26.79
N GLN A 101 3.97 -26.42 -27.97
CA GLN A 101 3.29 -26.32 -29.27
C GLN A 101 3.09 -27.73 -29.83
N PHE A 102 1.85 -28.11 -30.15
CA PHE A 102 1.57 -29.44 -30.72
C PHE A 102 0.36 -29.42 -31.64
N THR A 103 0.23 -30.44 -32.49
CA THR A 103 -0.90 -30.55 -33.42
C THR A 103 -1.93 -31.57 -32.91
N VAL A 104 -3.14 -31.04 -32.69
CA VAL A 104 -4.44 -31.66 -32.41
C VAL A 104 -5.11 -32.51 -33.49
N PRO A 105 -5.05 -33.85 -33.60
CA PRO A 105 -5.89 -34.54 -34.59
C PRO A 105 -7.37 -34.41 -34.18
N THR A 106 -8.20 -33.74 -34.99
CA THR A 106 -9.59 -33.37 -34.62
C THR A 106 -10.64 -34.44 -34.96
N GLY A 107 -10.22 -35.52 -35.63
CA GLY A 107 -11.06 -36.68 -35.94
C GLY A 107 -12.37 -36.31 -36.67
N PHE A 108 -13.47 -36.95 -36.27
CA PHE A 108 -14.79 -36.78 -36.88
C PHE A 108 -15.30 -35.32 -36.87
N ILE A 109 -14.95 -34.53 -35.85
CA ILE A 109 -15.35 -33.12 -35.79
C ILE A 109 -14.60 -32.31 -36.85
N GLY A 110 -13.31 -32.60 -37.05
CA GLY A 110 -12.48 -31.97 -38.10
C GLY A 110 -12.97 -32.21 -39.52
N GLU A 111 -13.55 -33.39 -39.79
CA GLU A 111 -14.15 -33.72 -41.09
C GLU A 111 -15.42 -32.89 -41.39
N ILE A 112 -16.17 -32.48 -40.36
CA ILE A 112 -17.39 -31.66 -40.51
C ILE A 112 -17.05 -30.19 -40.81
N VAL A 113 -16.01 -29.65 -40.15
CA VAL A 113 -15.58 -28.24 -40.31
C VAL A 113 -14.45 -28.03 -41.33
N GLY A 114 -13.98 -29.09 -41.99
CA GLY A 114 -12.95 -29.00 -43.03
C GLY A 114 -11.54 -28.70 -42.53
N GLN A 115 -11.25 -28.93 -41.24
CA GLN A 115 -9.93 -28.78 -40.65
C GLN A 115 -9.51 -30.09 -39.94
N PRO A 116 -8.66 -30.93 -40.57
CA PRO A 116 -8.30 -32.26 -40.06
C PRO A 116 -7.35 -32.23 -38.87
N VAL A 117 -6.76 -31.07 -38.58
CA VAL A 117 -5.84 -30.84 -37.46
C VAL A 117 -6.08 -29.46 -36.88
N PHE A 118 -6.07 -29.39 -35.55
CA PHE A 118 -6.12 -28.16 -34.78
C PHE A 118 -4.71 -27.78 -34.32
N PRO A 119 -4.14 -26.67 -34.79
CA PRO A 119 -2.83 -26.24 -34.32
C PRO A 119 -2.96 -25.68 -32.91
N TRP A 120 -2.38 -26.37 -31.92
CA TRP A 120 -2.23 -25.86 -30.56
C TRP A 120 -0.99 -24.98 -30.52
N ASN A 121 -1.15 -23.78 -31.08
CA ASN A 121 -0.06 -22.84 -31.29
C ASN A 121 -0.11 -21.65 -30.31
N ALA A 122 0.86 -20.74 -30.40
CA ALA A 122 0.91 -19.52 -29.59
C ALA A 122 -0.38 -18.68 -29.66
N ALA A 123 -1.05 -18.65 -30.81
CA ALA A 123 -2.33 -17.96 -30.96
C ALA A 123 -3.43 -18.60 -30.10
N TRP A 124 -3.48 -19.93 -30.03
CA TRP A 124 -4.39 -20.63 -29.14
C TRP A 124 -4.08 -20.37 -27.68
N TRP A 125 -2.80 -20.48 -27.29
CA TRP A 125 -2.37 -20.21 -25.91
C TRP A 125 -2.69 -18.77 -25.50
N GLY A 126 -2.41 -17.79 -26.35
CA GLY A 126 -2.79 -16.41 -26.13
C GLY A 126 -4.29 -16.28 -25.87
N ALA A 127 -5.14 -16.83 -26.75
CA ALA A 127 -6.59 -16.77 -26.57
C ALA A 127 -7.07 -17.48 -25.28
N ALA A 128 -6.54 -18.67 -24.99
CA ALA A 128 -6.91 -19.45 -23.80
C ALA A 128 -6.48 -18.74 -22.49
N LEU A 129 -5.26 -18.23 -22.43
CA LEU A 129 -4.72 -17.51 -21.27
C LEU A 129 -5.44 -16.18 -21.05
N THR A 130 -5.83 -15.47 -22.11
CA THR A 130 -6.64 -14.24 -22.04
C THR A 130 -8.01 -14.52 -21.40
N GLY A 131 -8.57 -15.72 -21.60
CA GLY A 131 -9.85 -16.13 -21.04
C GLY A 131 -9.86 -16.38 -19.53
N ILE A 132 -8.72 -16.72 -18.91
CA ILE A 132 -8.62 -17.00 -17.47
C ILE A 132 -8.91 -15.74 -16.62
N PRO A 133 -8.21 -14.61 -16.84
CA PRO A 133 -8.56 -13.28 -16.37
C PRO A 133 -10.05 -12.94 -16.38
N ILE A 134 -10.66 -13.08 -17.55
CA ILE A 134 -12.06 -12.70 -17.79
C ILE A 134 -12.99 -13.66 -17.03
N GLY A 135 -12.66 -14.95 -16.99
CA GLY A 135 -13.38 -15.94 -16.20
C GLY A 135 -13.37 -15.62 -14.70
N ILE A 136 -12.23 -15.18 -14.16
CA ILE A 136 -12.11 -14.76 -12.75
C ILE A 136 -12.95 -13.51 -12.48
N LEU A 137 -13.02 -12.55 -13.40
CA LEU A 137 -13.87 -11.36 -13.26
C LEU A 137 -15.39 -11.66 -13.32
N ILE A 138 -15.78 -12.76 -13.97
CA ILE A 138 -17.19 -13.17 -14.11
C ILE A 138 -17.66 -14.02 -12.93
N LEU A 139 -16.75 -14.62 -12.16
CA LEU A 139 -17.06 -15.46 -11.00
C LEU A 139 -17.72 -14.76 -9.78
N PRO A 140 -17.46 -13.47 -9.44
CA PRO A 140 -17.93 -12.88 -8.18
C PRO A 140 -19.46 -12.95 -7.95
N PRO A 141 -20.33 -12.71 -8.96
CA PRO A 141 -21.78 -12.89 -8.81
C PRO A 141 -22.22 -14.34 -8.47
N PHE A 142 -21.40 -15.35 -8.77
CA PHE A 142 -21.73 -16.76 -8.59
C PHE A 142 -21.18 -17.37 -7.28
N LEU A 143 -20.26 -16.66 -6.60
CA LEU A 143 -19.59 -17.17 -5.40
C LEU A 143 -20.36 -16.96 -4.10
N GLY A 144 -21.50 -16.27 -4.13
CA GLY A 144 -22.41 -16.12 -2.99
C GLY A 144 -21.83 -15.29 -1.84
N GLY A 145 -22.30 -14.06 -1.69
CA GLY A 145 -21.91 -13.13 -0.64
C GLY A 145 -22.40 -11.73 -1.00
N ARG A 146 -22.73 -10.92 0.01
CA ARG A 146 -23.00 -9.48 -0.22
C ARG A 146 -21.73 -8.85 -0.83
N GLU A 147 -21.91 -7.85 -1.68
CA GLU A 147 -20.80 -6.98 -2.12
C GLU A 147 -20.14 -6.39 -0.86
N LYS A 148 -18.96 -6.89 -0.53
CA LYS A 148 -18.15 -6.39 0.59
C LYS A 148 -17.21 -5.33 0.08
N ARG A 149 -17.06 -4.24 0.83
CA ARG A 149 -16.08 -3.19 0.48
C ARG A 149 -14.66 -3.77 0.53
N PRO A 150 -13.69 -3.23 -0.24
CA PRO A 150 -12.31 -3.75 -0.24
C PRO A 150 -11.67 -3.88 1.15
N VAL A 151 -12.05 -3.01 2.09
CA VAL A 151 -11.58 -3.01 3.49
C VAL A 151 -12.25 -4.11 4.33
N GLU A 152 -13.48 -4.51 4.00
CA GLU A 152 -14.24 -5.58 4.68
C GLU A 152 -13.78 -6.97 4.26
N ASP A 153 -13.30 -7.11 3.02
CA ASP A 153 -12.67 -8.33 2.51
C ASP A 153 -11.31 -8.02 1.85
N PRO A 154 -10.26 -7.74 2.66
CA PRO A 154 -8.93 -7.41 2.15
C PRO A 154 -8.31 -8.51 1.29
N TRP A 155 -8.74 -9.76 1.49
CA TRP A 155 -8.30 -10.90 0.69
C TRP A 155 -8.83 -10.83 -0.74
N PHE A 156 -10.13 -10.55 -0.88
CA PHE A 156 -10.75 -10.41 -2.20
C PHE A 156 -10.21 -9.18 -2.95
N ALA A 157 -10.04 -8.06 -2.26
CA ALA A 157 -9.43 -6.86 -2.81
C ALA A 157 -7.97 -7.05 -3.22
N ALA A 158 -7.19 -7.75 -2.39
CA ALA A 158 -5.82 -8.12 -2.74
C ALA A 158 -5.78 -9.00 -3.99
N ALA A 159 -6.68 -9.97 -4.14
CA ALA A 159 -6.78 -10.78 -5.35
C ALA A 159 -7.08 -9.94 -6.61
N GLY A 160 -7.97 -8.95 -6.50
CA GLY A 160 -8.22 -7.98 -7.57
C GLY A 160 -6.99 -7.10 -7.90
N ALA A 161 -6.21 -6.72 -6.90
CA ALA A 161 -4.97 -5.97 -7.09
C ALA A 161 -3.86 -6.83 -7.74
N VAL A 162 -3.72 -8.10 -7.34
CA VAL A 162 -2.83 -9.07 -8.02
C VAL A 162 -3.18 -9.16 -9.50
N TYR A 163 -4.48 -9.21 -9.80
CA TYR A 163 -4.99 -9.27 -11.17
C TYR A 163 -4.64 -8.02 -12.00
N LEU A 164 -4.88 -6.82 -11.47
CA LEU A 164 -4.53 -5.57 -12.16
C LEU A 164 -3.02 -5.42 -12.34
N ALA A 165 -2.24 -5.80 -11.33
CA ALA A 165 -0.79 -5.85 -11.45
C ALA A 165 -0.37 -6.82 -12.57
N HIS A 166 -1.00 -8.00 -12.67
CA HIS A 166 -0.70 -8.95 -13.73
C HIS A 166 -0.98 -8.39 -15.13
N ILE A 167 -2.12 -7.71 -15.32
CA ILE A 167 -2.43 -7.00 -16.58
C ILE A 167 -1.36 -5.95 -16.90
N TRP A 168 -0.90 -5.21 -15.90
CA TRP A 168 0.14 -4.20 -16.08
C TRP A 168 1.48 -4.83 -16.47
N PHE A 169 1.96 -5.83 -15.71
CA PHE A 169 3.24 -6.50 -15.97
C PHE A 169 3.24 -7.23 -17.32
N ILE A 170 2.14 -7.87 -17.73
CA ILE A 170 2.05 -8.54 -19.04
C ILE A 170 1.97 -7.54 -20.19
N SER A 171 1.43 -6.34 -19.95
CA SER A 171 1.46 -5.22 -20.91
C SER A 171 2.83 -4.54 -20.97
N VAL A 172 3.53 -4.41 -19.85
CA VAL A 172 4.92 -3.95 -19.84
C VAL A 172 5.82 -4.95 -20.54
N PHE A 173 5.56 -6.25 -20.39
CA PHE A 173 6.29 -7.28 -21.11
C PHE A 173 6.18 -7.12 -22.64
N SER A 174 4.98 -6.87 -23.15
CA SER A 174 4.83 -6.62 -24.59
C SER A 174 5.64 -5.40 -25.05
N ILE A 175 5.81 -4.38 -24.20
CA ILE A 175 6.60 -3.18 -24.47
C ILE A 175 8.11 -3.40 -24.28
N ASN A 176 8.55 -4.15 -23.27
CA ASN A 176 9.96 -4.31 -22.92
C ASN A 176 10.75 -4.98 -24.05
N ILE A 177 10.16 -5.96 -24.73
CA ILE A 177 10.73 -6.58 -25.93
C ILE A 177 10.87 -5.58 -27.08
N PHE A 178 10.00 -4.58 -27.19
CA PHE A 178 10.23 -3.49 -28.12
C PHE A 178 11.38 -2.61 -27.65
N LEU A 179 11.51 -2.31 -26.34
CA LEU A 179 12.62 -1.51 -25.79
C LEU A 179 13.99 -2.18 -26.01
N GLU A 180 14.24 -3.38 -25.47
CA GLU A 180 14.43 -4.57 -26.33
C GLU A 180 15.10 -4.46 -27.72
N LEU A 181 14.27 -4.78 -28.71
CA LEU A 181 14.57 -4.69 -30.14
C LEU A 181 15.00 -3.29 -30.61
N TYR A 182 14.53 -2.21 -29.97
CA TYR A 182 14.93 -0.83 -30.27
C TYR A 182 16.26 -0.43 -29.58
N HIS A 183 16.77 -1.21 -28.62
CA HIS A 183 18.10 -1.03 -28.01
C HIS A 183 19.18 -1.75 -28.84
N LYS A 184 18.84 -2.87 -29.50
CA LYS A 184 19.78 -3.60 -30.35
C LYS A 184 20.04 -2.73 -31.58
N ASN A 185 21.26 -2.22 -31.70
CA ASN A 185 21.69 -1.40 -32.82
C ASN A 185 21.65 -2.24 -34.11
N ARG A 186 20.49 -2.22 -34.76
CA ARG A 186 20.24 -2.89 -36.03
C ARG A 186 20.39 -1.86 -37.12
N SER A 187 21.55 -1.87 -37.78
CA SER A 187 21.81 -1.15 -39.03
C SER A 187 20.80 -1.49 -40.15
N ASP A 188 19.96 -2.49 -39.94
CA ASP A 188 18.87 -2.97 -40.79
C ASP A 188 17.51 -2.26 -40.58
N TYR A 189 17.37 -1.28 -39.67
CA TYR A 189 16.09 -0.58 -39.46
C TYR A 189 16.21 0.93 -39.14
N CYS A 190 16.56 1.75 -40.14
CA CYS A 190 16.47 3.21 -40.06
C CYS A 190 15.20 3.73 -40.73
N LYS A 191 14.51 4.69 -40.09
CA LYS A 191 13.30 5.32 -40.64
C LYS A 191 13.59 6.75 -41.05
N LEU A 192 13.19 7.10 -42.28
CA LEU A 192 13.15 8.48 -42.75
C LEU A 192 12.02 9.23 -42.03
N ASP A 193 12.37 10.35 -41.42
CA ASP A 193 11.40 11.24 -40.81
C ASP A 193 10.65 12.07 -41.87
N SER A 194 9.69 12.91 -41.44
CA SER A 194 8.89 13.74 -42.34
C SER A 194 9.68 14.86 -43.05
N HIS A 195 10.94 15.09 -42.69
CA HIS A 195 11.85 16.04 -43.30
C HIS A 195 12.89 15.37 -44.20
N GLY A 196 12.94 14.04 -44.24
CA GLY A 196 13.88 13.28 -45.06
C GLY A 196 15.19 12.96 -44.35
N ASP A 197 15.24 13.10 -43.01
CA ASP A 197 16.39 12.74 -42.20
C ASP A 197 16.31 11.27 -41.77
N LEU A 198 17.43 10.55 -41.85
CA LEU A 198 17.55 9.16 -41.40
C LEU A 198 17.65 9.14 -39.86
N LEU A 199 16.55 8.82 -39.17
CA LEU A 199 16.57 8.64 -37.72
C LEU A 199 16.92 7.19 -37.38
N CYS A 200 18.20 6.93 -37.14
CA CYS A 200 18.68 5.71 -36.50
C CYS A 200 18.88 6.03 -35.01
N GLY A 201 17.83 5.84 -34.19
CA GLY A 201 17.86 6.25 -32.79
C GLY A 201 18.48 5.20 -31.88
N VAL A 202 19.53 5.56 -31.14
CA VAL A 202 20.02 4.80 -29.97
C VAL A 202 19.34 5.38 -28.73
N ARG A 203 18.57 4.57 -27.99
CA ARG A 203 18.07 4.96 -26.67
C ARG A 203 19.00 4.38 -25.62
N GLU A 204 19.40 5.18 -24.62
CA GLU A 204 20.34 4.73 -23.59
C GLU A 204 19.82 3.47 -22.84
N PRO A 205 20.70 2.50 -22.52
CA PRO A 205 20.34 1.17 -22.03
C PRO A 205 19.68 1.16 -20.64
N TRP A 206 19.83 2.23 -19.86
CA TRP A 206 19.40 2.28 -18.46
C TRP A 206 17.90 2.06 -18.25
N MET A 207 17.04 2.38 -19.23
CA MET A 207 15.59 2.16 -19.10
C MET A 207 15.25 0.68 -19.04
N ALA A 208 15.85 -0.15 -19.89
CA ALA A 208 15.63 -1.60 -19.89
C ALA A 208 16.17 -2.23 -18.60
N GLU A 209 17.34 -1.79 -18.15
CA GLU A 209 17.93 -2.19 -16.87
C GLU A 209 17.03 -1.82 -15.68
N ALA A 210 16.49 -0.60 -15.67
CA ALA A 210 15.56 -0.15 -14.64
C ALA A 210 14.27 -0.99 -14.62
N PHE A 211 13.68 -1.30 -15.78
CA PHE A 211 12.51 -2.16 -15.87
C PHE A 211 12.81 -3.61 -15.44
N ASN A 212 13.99 -4.13 -15.78
CA ASN A 212 14.43 -5.47 -15.38
C ASN A 212 14.73 -5.56 -13.88
N ALA A 213 15.07 -4.45 -13.21
CA ALA A 213 15.29 -4.39 -11.76
C ALA A 213 13.99 -4.34 -10.94
N ILE A 214 12.88 -3.83 -11.49
CA ILE A 214 11.60 -3.68 -10.77
C ILE A 214 11.09 -5.00 -10.18
N PRO A 215 11.00 -6.12 -10.95
CA PRO A 215 10.54 -7.39 -10.40
C PRO A 215 11.39 -7.89 -9.23
N TRP A 216 12.68 -7.64 -9.30
CA TRP A 216 13.62 -8.02 -8.26
C TRP A 216 13.46 -7.18 -6.99
N ALA A 217 13.32 -5.85 -7.14
CA ALA A 217 13.01 -4.98 -6.01
C ALA A 217 11.68 -5.38 -5.34
N MET A 218 10.67 -5.73 -6.12
CA MET A 218 9.37 -6.22 -5.61
C MET A 218 9.47 -7.57 -4.92
N THR A 219 10.44 -8.41 -5.27
CA THR A 219 10.75 -9.63 -4.50
C THR A 219 11.22 -9.28 -3.10
N GLY A 220 12.15 -8.32 -2.99
CA GLY A 220 12.64 -7.86 -1.69
C GLY A 220 11.53 -7.32 -0.80
N ILE A 221 10.56 -6.60 -1.38
CA ILE A 221 9.37 -6.11 -0.67
C ILE A 221 8.46 -7.27 -0.23
N LEU A 222 8.21 -8.26 -1.09
CA LEU A 222 7.38 -9.41 -0.70
C LEU A 222 8.03 -10.24 0.40
N LEU A 223 9.34 -10.46 0.30
CA LEU A 223 10.12 -11.18 1.28
C LEU A 223 10.15 -10.44 2.62
N TRP A 224 10.27 -9.11 2.61
CA TRP A 224 10.10 -8.25 3.78
C TRP A 224 8.74 -8.47 4.45
N ILE A 225 7.66 -8.41 3.67
CA ILE A 225 6.29 -8.61 4.15
C ILE A 225 6.13 -10.00 4.79
N CYS A 226 6.60 -11.05 4.11
CA CYS A 226 6.50 -12.42 4.58
C CYS A 226 7.28 -12.64 5.88
N ILE A 227 8.51 -12.13 5.97
CA ILE A 227 9.31 -12.22 7.20
C ILE A 227 8.64 -11.47 8.34
N TYR A 228 8.13 -10.25 8.10
CA TYR A 228 7.45 -9.46 9.12
C TYR A 228 6.22 -10.19 9.68
N PHE A 229 5.31 -10.66 8.81
CA PHE A 229 4.09 -11.35 9.27
C PHE A 229 4.38 -12.74 9.86
N GLY A 230 5.33 -13.48 9.29
CA GLY A 230 5.76 -14.78 9.83
C GLY A 230 6.35 -14.63 11.23
N ALA A 231 7.31 -13.71 11.40
CA ALA A 231 7.91 -13.42 12.70
C ALA A 231 6.87 -12.90 13.69
N ARG A 232 6.01 -11.96 13.29
CA ARG A 232 4.94 -11.44 14.14
C ARG A 232 3.95 -12.53 14.54
N MET A 233 3.56 -13.42 13.65
CA MET A 233 2.63 -14.52 13.96
C MET A 233 3.22 -15.46 15.01
N VAL A 234 4.50 -15.81 14.88
CA VAL A 234 5.19 -16.69 15.84
C VAL A 234 5.41 -15.98 17.18
N LEU A 235 5.93 -14.76 17.16
CA LEU A 235 6.30 -14.00 18.37
C LEU A 235 5.07 -13.50 19.15
N SER A 236 3.98 -13.15 18.48
CA SER A 236 2.74 -12.80 19.17
C SER A 236 2.12 -14.00 19.90
N LYS A 237 2.23 -15.21 19.34
CA LYS A 237 1.83 -16.44 20.05
C LYS A 237 2.76 -16.77 21.21
N ALA A 238 4.05 -16.51 21.07
CA ALA A 238 5.05 -16.81 22.10
C ALA A 238 5.00 -15.82 23.28
N TRP A 239 4.82 -14.52 23.02
CA TRP A 239 4.83 -13.47 24.04
C TRP A 239 3.45 -13.06 24.54
N GLY A 240 2.37 -13.45 23.85
CA GLY A 240 1.01 -13.20 24.29
C GLY A 240 0.73 -11.72 24.59
N SER A 241 0.27 -11.42 25.80
CA SER A 241 -0.02 -10.06 26.26
C SER A 241 1.22 -9.16 26.43
N ALA A 242 2.43 -9.71 26.48
CA ALA A 242 3.66 -8.93 26.57
C ALA A 242 4.12 -8.36 25.21
N PHE A 243 3.42 -8.67 24.11
CA PHE A 243 3.76 -8.16 22.78
C PHE A 243 3.38 -6.68 22.63
N THR A 244 4.34 -5.78 22.89
CA THR A 244 4.13 -4.32 22.77
C THR A 244 4.33 -3.77 21.35
N PRO A 245 3.83 -2.56 21.03
CA PRO A 245 4.07 -1.90 19.75
C PRO A 245 5.55 -1.69 19.40
N ASN A 246 6.42 -1.51 20.40
CA ASN A 246 7.86 -1.38 20.20
C ASN A 246 8.50 -2.66 19.65
N HIS A 247 8.05 -3.84 20.11
CA HIS A 247 8.49 -5.12 19.53
C HIS A 247 8.08 -5.24 18.05
N ALA A 248 6.87 -4.79 17.70
CA ALA A 248 6.41 -4.80 16.30
C ALA A 248 7.28 -3.89 15.42
N LYS A 249 7.68 -2.70 15.89
CA LYS A 249 8.62 -1.82 15.19
C LYS A 249 10.00 -2.45 15.00
N GLN A 250 10.53 -3.13 16.02
CA GLN A 250 11.82 -3.83 15.92
C GLN A 250 11.77 -4.97 14.90
N ILE A 251 10.68 -5.76 14.88
CA ILE A 251 10.48 -6.83 13.89
C ILE A 251 10.38 -6.25 12.47
N LEU A 252 9.69 -5.12 12.30
CA LEU A 252 9.56 -4.44 11.01
C LEU A 252 10.93 -4.04 10.43
N VAL A 253 11.78 -3.41 11.26
CA VAL A 253 13.13 -2.98 10.87
C VAL A 253 14.04 -4.19 10.64
N GLY A 254 14.01 -5.18 11.52
CA GLY A 254 14.79 -6.41 11.37
C GLY A 254 14.43 -7.19 10.10
N ALA A 255 13.13 -7.29 9.77
CA ALA A 255 12.68 -7.89 8.53
C ALA A 255 13.21 -7.14 7.30
N LEU A 256 13.24 -5.80 7.34
CA LEU A 256 13.69 -4.97 6.21
C LEU A 256 15.19 -5.14 5.94
N ILE A 257 16.00 -5.22 7.00
CA ILE A 257 17.44 -5.45 6.90
C ILE A 257 17.70 -6.84 6.29
N LEU A 258 17.04 -7.88 6.80
CA LEU A 258 17.19 -9.25 6.30
C LEU A 258 16.75 -9.38 4.85
N SER A 259 15.62 -8.78 4.47
CA SER A 259 15.14 -8.84 3.09
C SER A 259 16.04 -8.11 2.11
N THR A 260 16.54 -6.94 2.50
CA THR A 260 17.48 -6.16 1.68
C THR A 260 18.79 -6.92 1.48
N ALA A 261 19.36 -7.49 2.56
CA ALA A 261 20.58 -8.29 2.48
C ALA A 261 20.42 -9.51 1.55
N ALA A 262 19.30 -10.23 1.66
CA ALA A 262 19.00 -11.35 0.77
C ALA A 262 18.89 -10.91 -0.70
N THR A 263 18.17 -9.80 -0.95
CA THR A 263 17.93 -9.28 -2.32
C THR A 263 19.23 -8.82 -2.99
N VAL A 264 20.14 -8.20 -2.24
CA VAL A 264 21.46 -7.80 -2.75
C VAL A 264 22.33 -9.03 -3.03
N ALA A 265 22.34 -10.00 -2.13
CA ALA A 265 23.18 -11.21 -2.27
C ALA A 265 22.78 -12.08 -3.47
N THR A 266 21.52 -12.05 -3.90
CA THR A 266 21.04 -12.88 -5.02
C THR A 266 20.82 -12.11 -6.33
N TRP A 267 21.24 -10.82 -6.41
CA TRP A 267 21.11 -10.02 -7.63
C TRP A 267 21.85 -10.62 -8.82
N ASP A 268 23.10 -11.04 -8.63
CA ASP A 268 23.94 -11.59 -9.70
C ASP A 268 23.32 -12.84 -10.32
N THR A 269 22.71 -13.70 -9.49
CA THR A 269 21.98 -14.90 -9.95
C THR A 269 20.71 -14.56 -10.72
N TYR A 270 19.98 -13.53 -10.29
CA TYR A 270 18.82 -13.04 -11.03
C TYR A 270 19.26 -12.45 -12.37
N ASP A 271 20.32 -11.64 -12.37
CA ASP A 271 20.74 -10.87 -13.54
C ASP A 271 21.38 -11.72 -14.64
N LYS A 272 22.19 -12.72 -14.27
CA LYS A 272 22.84 -13.62 -15.23
C LYS A 272 21.91 -14.70 -15.80
N GLY A 273 20.68 -14.78 -15.30
CA GLY A 273 19.73 -15.84 -15.56
C GLY A 273 19.98 -17.03 -14.65
N PHE A 274 18.95 -17.79 -14.30
CA PHE A 274 19.03 -18.84 -13.29
C PHE A 274 19.78 -20.11 -13.78
N TRP A 275 21.06 -20.00 -14.11
CA TRP A 275 21.95 -21.00 -14.69
C TRP A 275 21.91 -22.38 -14.04
N GLY A 276 21.92 -22.42 -12.70
CA GLY A 276 21.89 -23.67 -11.93
C GLY A 276 20.49 -24.12 -11.49
N ALA A 277 19.44 -23.34 -11.78
CA ALA A 277 18.09 -23.67 -11.35
C ALA A 277 17.38 -24.45 -12.47
N ARG A 278 17.05 -25.72 -12.22
CA ARG A 278 16.29 -26.58 -13.15
C ARG A 278 14.80 -26.21 -13.20
N GLY A 279 14.49 -24.95 -13.46
CA GLY A 279 13.15 -24.36 -13.46
C GLY A 279 12.49 -24.29 -14.84
N LEU A 280 11.19 -23.98 -14.88
CA LEU A 280 10.46 -23.70 -16.11
C LEU A 280 11.10 -22.53 -16.88
N GLY A 281 11.41 -22.73 -18.17
CA GLY A 281 12.00 -21.70 -19.04
C GLY A 281 13.52 -21.55 -18.96
N THR A 282 14.21 -22.34 -18.12
CA THR A 282 15.67 -22.42 -18.11
C THR A 282 16.17 -23.47 -19.10
N ILE A 283 17.37 -23.29 -19.67
CA ILE A 283 18.00 -24.30 -20.53
C ILE A 283 18.25 -25.54 -19.66
N SER A 284 17.63 -26.65 -20.03
CA SER A 284 17.68 -27.89 -19.25
C SER A 284 18.90 -28.75 -19.54
N ASP A 285 19.59 -28.50 -20.67
CA ASP A 285 20.74 -29.29 -21.14
C ASP A 285 21.96 -28.39 -21.40
N TYR A 286 23.06 -28.69 -20.74
CA TYR A 286 24.32 -27.95 -20.85
C TYR A 286 24.96 -28.15 -22.25
N GLY A 287 24.68 -29.27 -22.92
CA GLY A 287 25.23 -29.56 -24.25
C GLY A 287 24.82 -28.54 -25.34
N GLU A 288 23.59 -28.03 -25.31
CA GLU A 288 23.11 -27.01 -26.28
C GLU A 288 23.93 -25.70 -26.19
N LEU A 289 24.52 -25.42 -25.02
CA LEU A 289 25.35 -24.23 -24.78
C LEU A 289 26.82 -24.45 -25.13
N GLU A 290 27.33 -25.66 -24.95
CA GLU A 290 28.69 -26.06 -25.38
C GLU A 290 28.81 -26.09 -26.92
N GLU A 291 27.70 -26.31 -27.62
CA GLU A 291 27.63 -26.22 -29.09
C GLU A 291 27.72 -24.77 -29.62
N MET A 292 27.54 -23.75 -28.77
CA MET A 292 27.67 -22.34 -29.16
C MET A 292 29.14 -21.92 -29.24
N ARG A 293 29.74 -22.10 -30.41
CA ARG A 293 31.19 -21.92 -30.65
C ARG A 293 31.57 -20.64 -31.41
N THR A 294 30.80 -19.57 -31.23
CA THR A 294 31.12 -18.26 -31.84
C THR A 294 32.28 -17.57 -31.11
N GLN A 295 32.96 -16.61 -31.74
CA GLN A 295 33.98 -15.80 -31.09
C GLN A 295 33.98 -14.37 -31.64
N PRO A 296 34.50 -13.39 -30.88
CA PRO A 296 34.77 -12.05 -31.42
C PRO A 296 35.96 -12.12 -32.40
N VAL A 297 35.93 -11.25 -33.42
CA VAL A 297 36.99 -11.15 -34.44
C VAL A 297 37.26 -9.69 -34.79
N ASP A 298 38.43 -9.43 -35.39
CA ASP A 298 38.76 -8.11 -35.92
C ASP A 298 37.93 -7.80 -37.17
N VAL A 299 37.35 -6.60 -37.23
CA VAL A 299 36.44 -6.20 -38.31
C VAL A 299 36.96 -4.96 -39.02
N HIS A 300 37.05 -5.00 -40.34
CA HIS A 300 37.43 -3.84 -41.15
C HIS A 300 36.24 -2.88 -41.30
N VAL A 301 36.45 -1.59 -41.09
CA VAL A 301 35.43 -0.57 -41.37
C VAL A 301 35.27 -0.44 -42.89
N HIS A 302 34.08 -0.68 -43.44
CA HIS A 302 33.87 -0.60 -44.89
C HIS A 302 33.35 0.77 -45.35
N ASP A 303 32.73 1.55 -44.45
CA ASP A 303 32.19 2.89 -44.71
C ASP A 303 32.11 3.65 -43.38
N THR A 304 32.28 4.98 -43.40
CA THR A 304 32.17 5.81 -42.18
C THR A 304 30.74 6.31 -41.96
N ASN A 305 30.28 6.24 -40.72
CA ASN A 305 28.98 6.76 -40.28
C ASN A 305 29.11 7.47 -38.91
N GLU A 306 28.01 8.04 -38.42
CA GLU A 306 28.00 8.76 -37.14
C GLU A 306 28.48 7.90 -35.96
N PHE A 307 28.32 6.57 -36.05
CA PHE A 307 28.84 5.64 -35.06
C PHE A 307 30.37 5.51 -35.14
N THR A 308 30.95 5.29 -36.32
CA THR A 308 32.42 5.24 -36.48
C THR A 308 33.08 6.57 -36.11
N ASP A 309 32.43 7.69 -36.38
CA ASP A 309 32.93 9.04 -36.05
C ASP A 309 32.98 9.30 -34.54
N ASN A 310 31.96 8.87 -33.79
CA ASN A 310 31.92 9.02 -32.33
C ASN A 310 33.00 8.23 -31.60
N PHE A 311 33.44 7.11 -32.18
CA PHE A 311 34.54 6.28 -31.65
C PHE A 311 35.90 6.58 -32.31
N GLY A 312 35.96 7.52 -33.27
CA GLY A 312 37.19 7.94 -33.94
C GLY A 312 37.77 6.92 -34.93
N TRP A 313 36.95 6.03 -35.50
CA TRP A 313 37.37 5.00 -36.45
C TRP A 313 37.26 5.51 -37.89
N SER A 314 38.36 5.46 -38.64
CA SER A 314 38.41 5.83 -40.06
C SER A 314 38.03 4.68 -41.00
N GLU A 315 37.76 4.96 -42.27
CA GLU A 315 37.44 3.97 -43.31
C GLU A 315 38.54 2.90 -43.51
N ASP A 316 39.79 3.22 -43.22
CA ASP A 316 40.92 2.27 -43.30
C ASP A 316 41.25 1.62 -41.94
N ALA A 317 40.42 1.83 -40.90
CA ALA A 317 40.66 1.29 -39.57
C ALA A 317 40.07 -0.11 -39.40
N THR A 318 40.75 -0.90 -38.57
CA THR A 318 40.24 -2.18 -38.06
C THR A 318 39.70 -1.96 -36.65
N VAL A 319 38.42 -2.29 -36.44
CA VAL A 319 37.82 -2.31 -35.11
C VAL A 319 38.38 -3.52 -34.36
N PRO A 320 39.01 -3.33 -33.19
CA PRO A 320 39.66 -4.41 -32.46
C PRO A 320 38.64 -5.41 -31.92
N THR A 321 39.04 -6.67 -31.86
CA THR A 321 38.29 -7.80 -31.28
C THR A 321 37.68 -7.47 -29.91
N THR A 322 38.43 -6.77 -29.06
CA THR A 322 37.98 -6.33 -27.71
C THR A 322 36.80 -5.35 -27.72
N ALA A 323 36.54 -4.63 -28.82
CA ALA A 323 35.42 -3.69 -28.90
C ALA A 323 34.06 -4.40 -29.01
N TRP A 324 34.04 -5.70 -29.34
CA TRP A 324 32.83 -6.48 -29.59
C TRP A 324 32.41 -7.36 -28.41
N LEU A 325 33.20 -7.38 -27.33
CA LEU A 325 33.03 -8.30 -26.21
C LEU A 325 31.68 -8.15 -25.50
N ASP A 326 31.21 -6.91 -25.34
CA ASP A 326 29.93 -6.63 -24.65
C ASP A 326 28.71 -6.69 -25.58
N TRP A 327 28.90 -6.91 -26.88
CA TRP A 327 27.83 -6.78 -27.88
C TRP A 327 27.05 -8.07 -28.10
N VAL A 328 27.67 -9.23 -27.85
CA VAL A 328 27.09 -10.56 -28.11
C VAL A 328 27.58 -11.54 -27.04
N ILE A 329 26.76 -12.56 -26.76
CA ILE A 329 27.17 -13.68 -25.91
C ILE A 329 27.97 -14.66 -26.77
N TYR A 330 29.24 -14.84 -26.43
CA TYR A 330 30.13 -15.82 -27.04
C TYR A 330 30.33 -16.97 -26.06
N GLN A 331 30.30 -18.22 -26.54
CA GLN A 331 30.73 -19.42 -25.78
C GLN A 331 30.30 -19.45 -24.31
N PRO A 332 28.99 -19.39 -23.99
CA PRO A 332 28.50 -19.11 -22.63
C PRO A 332 28.87 -20.18 -21.59
N GLY A 333 29.31 -21.37 -22.03
CA GLY A 333 29.85 -22.43 -21.17
C GLY A 333 31.36 -22.31 -20.86
N GLN A 334 32.09 -21.41 -21.54
CA GLN A 334 33.54 -21.25 -21.42
C GLN A 334 33.88 -19.98 -20.64
N GLU A 335 34.76 -20.10 -19.64
CA GLU A 335 35.23 -18.96 -18.83
C GLU A 335 36.20 -18.07 -19.60
N VAL A 336 36.98 -18.68 -20.51
CA VAL A 336 37.89 -17.99 -21.43
C VAL A 336 37.44 -18.27 -22.85
N ILE A 337 37.51 -17.26 -23.70
CA ILE A 337 37.11 -17.40 -25.11
C ILE A 337 38.09 -18.34 -25.81
N ILE A 338 37.58 -19.40 -26.44
CA ILE A 338 38.33 -20.36 -27.24
C ILE A 338 38.37 -19.89 -28.70
N ASP A 339 39.52 -20.01 -29.35
CA ASP A 339 39.74 -19.68 -30.76
C ASP A 339 39.28 -20.83 -31.68
N PHE A 340 37.97 -20.96 -31.84
CA PHE A 340 37.36 -21.93 -32.76
C PHE A 340 37.63 -21.63 -34.23
N PHE A 341 37.95 -20.38 -34.59
CA PHE A 341 38.23 -19.95 -35.96
C PHE A 341 39.72 -20.01 -36.31
N ASP A 342 40.59 -20.43 -35.39
CA ASP A 342 42.05 -20.42 -35.55
C ASP A 342 42.60 -19.05 -36.00
N SER A 343 41.99 -17.97 -35.50
CA SER A 343 42.42 -16.59 -35.79
C SER A 343 43.86 -16.34 -35.35
N ASN A 344 44.31 -17.06 -34.32
CA ASN A 344 45.66 -16.96 -33.81
C ASN A 344 46.68 -17.86 -34.53
N GLY A 345 46.22 -18.81 -35.36
CA GLY A 345 47.09 -19.75 -36.07
C GLY A 345 47.75 -20.77 -35.14
N HIS A 346 46.98 -21.31 -34.20
CA HIS A 346 47.42 -22.39 -33.31
C HIS A 346 47.46 -23.75 -34.00
N GLN A 347 46.68 -23.92 -35.07
CA GLN A 347 46.58 -25.16 -35.84
C GLN A 347 47.58 -25.14 -37.00
N ILE A 348 48.56 -26.04 -36.95
CA ILE A 348 49.60 -26.16 -37.98
C ILE A 348 49.56 -27.58 -38.55
N PRO A 349 48.67 -27.86 -39.52
CA PRO A 349 48.48 -29.22 -40.05
C PRO A 349 49.75 -29.81 -40.67
N ALA A 350 50.61 -28.98 -41.27
CA ALA A 350 51.84 -29.42 -41.91
C ALA A 350 52.85 -30.07 -40.94
N ASP A 351 52.80 -29.67 -39.66
CA ASP A 351 53.67 -30.19 -38.59
C ASP A 351 52.91 -31.12 -37.63
N GLY A 352 51.62 -31.38 -37.89
CA GLY A 352 50.74 -32.14 -37.01
C GLY A 352 50.52 -31.48 -35.65
N ILE A 353 50.68 -30.16 -35.52
CA ILE A 353 50.54 -29.44 -34.24
C ILE A 353 49.12 -28.92 -34.13
N ASN A 354 48.42 -29.33 -33.07
CA ASN A 354 47.02 -29.01 -32.76
C ASN A 354 46.02 -29.31 -33.88
N SER A 355 46.45 -29.91 -35.00
CA SER A 355 45.60 -30.25 -36.12
C SER A 355 46.20 -31.39 -36.94
N ALA A 356 45.32 -32.16 -37.59
CA ALA A 356 45.66 -33.07 -38.67
C ALA A 356 44.71 -32.83 -39.83
N PHE A 357 45.23 -32.76 -41.05
CA PHE A 357 44.43 -32.59 -42.24
C PHE A 357 44.92 -33.55 -43.33
N GLU A 358 44.03 -34.37 -43.84
CA GLU A 358 44.30 -35.22 -44.99
C GLU A 358 43.24 -34.97 -46.05
N SER A 359 43.66 -34.88 -47.31
CA SER A 359 42.73 -34.87 -48.43
C SER A 359 43.25 -35.69 -49.58
N ALA A 360 42.36 -36.47 -50.19
CA ALA A 360 42.65 -37.33 -51.32
C ALA A 360 41.51 -37.29 -52.34
N THR A 361 41.86 -37.32 -53.62
CA THR A 361 40.90 -37.51 -54.71
C THR A 361 41.18 -38.86 -55.35
N LEU A 362 40.27 -39.81 -55.17
CA LEU A 362 40.35 -41.13 -55.79
C LEU A 362 39.64 -41.10 -57.14
N THR A 363 40.21 -41.80 -58.11
CA THR A 363 39.59 -41.97 -59.44
C THR A 363 39.44 -43.44 -59.80
N THR A 364 40.51 -44.23 -59.57
CA THR A 364 40.59 -45.66 -59.87
C THR A 364 40.67 -46.54 -58.62
N GLU A 365 40.94 -45.97 -57.44
CA GLU A 365 41.01 -46.74 -56.20
C GLU A 365 39.63 -46.92 -55.54
N ASP A 366 39.41 -48.12 -55.01
CA ASP A 366 38.18 -48.49 -54.28
C ASP A 366 38.34 -48.39 -52.75
N SER A 367 39.51 -47.98 -52.27
CA SER A 367 39.79 -47.81 -50.85
C SER A 367 40.87 -46.76 -50.61
N TYR A 368 40.76 -46.04 -49.50
CA TYR A 368 41.78 -45.13 -48.98
C TYR A 368 42.09 -45.51 -47.53
N SER A 369 43.35 -45.47 -47.14
CA SER A 369 43.77 -45.73 -45.76
C SER A 369 44.95 -44.83 -45.45
N VAL A 370 44.84 -44.05 -44.38
CA VAL A 370 45.92 -43.19 -43.87
C VAL A 370 46.04 -43.39 -42.36
N SER A 371 47.28 -43.48 -41.89
CA SER A 371 47.58 -43.43 -40.46
C SER A 371 48.78 -42.54 -40.23
N ASP A 372 48.58 -41.51 -39.43
CA ASP A 372 49.62 -40.57 -39.01
C ASP A 372 49.36 -40.15 -37.56
N THR A 373 50.17 -39.21 -37.07
CA THR A 373 50.11 -38.69 -35.72
C THR A 373 49.88 -37.19 -35.72
N PHE A 374 49.20 -36.71 -34.68
CA PHE A 374 49.13 -35.29 -34.36
C PHE A 374 49.45 -35.10 -32.89
N THR A 375 49.95 -33.93 -32.55
CA THR A 375 50.29 -33.57 -31.18
C THR A 375 49.43 -32.40 -30.74
N VAL A 376 48.68 -32.63 -29.67
CA VAL A 376 48.01 -31.56 -28.93
C VAL A 376 49.07 -30.92 -28.04
N THR A 377 49.31 -29.64 -28.26
CA THR A 377 50.30 -28.83 -27.57
C THR A 377 49.62 -27.70 -26.82
N GLU A 378 50.23 -27.32 -25.70
CA GLU A 378 49.96 -26.08 -24.99
C GLU A 378 51.27 -25.28 -24.97
N ASP A 379 51.22 -23.94 -24.99
CA ASP A 379 52.41 -23.11 -24.73
C ASP A 379 52.45 -22.71 -23.25
N PRO A 380 53.20 -23.42 -22.39
CA PRO A 380 53.24 -23.16 -20.95
C PRO A 380 54.01 -21.87 -20.59
N VAL A 381 54.71 -21.21 -21.53
CA VAL A 381 55.50 -20.00 -21.26
C VAL A 381 54.61 -18.75 -21.26
N LEU A 382 53.48 -18.80 -21.97
CA LEU A 382 52.53 -17.70 -22.13
C LEU A 382 51.44 -17.67 -21.04
N PHE A 383 51.33 -18.71 -20.22
CA PHE A 383 50.37 -18.81 -19.10
C PHE A 383 51.07 -19.02 -17.73
N PRO A 384 51.96 -18.10 -17.29
CA PRO A 384 52.81 -18.30 -16.11
C PRO A 384 52.08 -18.14 -14.76
N GLU A 385 50.96 -17.41 -14.72
CA GLU A 385 50.06 -17.32 -13.57
C GLU A 385 48.78 -18.05 -13.95
N GLY A 386 48.61 -19.23 -13.37
CA GLY A 386 47.64 -20.21 -13.84
C GLY A 386 46.24 -19.65 -14.08
N HIS A 387 45.68 -20.06 -15.21
CA HIS A 387 44.30 -20.53 -15.25
C HIS A 387 43.97 -21.23 -13.94
N HIS A 388 42.75 -21.07 -13.46
CA HIS A 388 42.23 -21.78 -12.31
C HIS A 388 42.25 -23.28 -12.66
N GLU A 389 43.40 -23.90 -12.36
CA GLU A 389 43.76 -25.30 -12.62
C GLU A 389 43.99 -25.64 -14.10
N SER A 390 45.24 -25.54 -14.57
CA SER A 390 45.85 -26.16 -15.79
C SER A 390 44.89 -26.74 -16.83
N VAL A 391 45.01 -26.34 -18.11
CA VAL A 391 44.26 -26.96 -19.23
C VAL A 391 44.64 -28.44 -19.35
N SER A 392 44.00 -29.30 -18.55
CA SER A 392 44.32 -30.72 -18.49
C SER A 392 43.84 -31.46 -19.74
N LYS A 393 42.93 -30.82 -20.49
CA LYS A 393 42.35 -31.29 -21.74
C LYS A 393 41.95 -30.10 -22.62
N ILE A 394 42.13 -30.27 -23.92
CA ILE A 394 41.82 -29.33 -24.98
C ILE A 394 40.69 -29.92 -25.81
N THR A 395 39.65 -29.14 -26.09
CA THR A 395 38.57 -29.58 -26.97
C THR A 395 39.11 -29.79 -28.38
N THR A 396 38.92 -31.00 -28.90
CA THR A 396 39.35 -31.43 -30.22
C THR A 396 38.16 -31.92 -31.03
N ASP A 397 37.90 -31.28 -32.16
CA ASP A 397 36.96 -31.74 -33.17
C ASP A 397 37.64 -32.75 -34.08
N ILE A 398 36.94 -33.86 -34.31
CA ILE A 398 37.37 -34.92 -35.20
C ILE A 398 36.23 -35.13 -36.19
N SER A 399 36.50 -34.81 -37.46
CA SER A 399 35.52 -34.91 -38.53
C SER A 399 36.15 -35.48 -39.79
N CYS A 400 35.33 -36.09 -40.62
CA CYS A 400 35.72 -36.46 -41.97
C CYS A 400 34.58 -36.17 -42.94
N GLU A 401 34.91 -36.06 -44.22
CA GLU A 401 33.96 -35.89 -45.30
C GLU A 401 34.36 -36.82 -46.44
N HIS A 402 33.36 -37.43 -47.07
CA HIS A 402 33.56 -38.14 -48.31
C HIS A 402 32.44 -37.78 -49.29
N ARG A 403 32.81 -37.51 -50.54
CA ARG A 403 31.86 -37.09 -51.57
C ARG A 403 32.23 -37.69 -52.91
N ALA A 404 31.22 -38.23 -53.61
CA ALA A 404 31.34 -38.58 -55.02
C ALA A 404 30.87 -37.44 -55.92
N GLU A 405 31.43 -37.37 -57.13
CA GLU A 405 31.08 -36.40 -58.17
C GLU A 405 29.57 -36.41 -58.50
N GLU A 406 28.96 -37.58 -58.63
CA GLU A 406 27.51 -37.74 -58.78
C GLU A 406 26.84 -38.14 -57.46
N ARG A 407 25.62 -37.63 -57.22
CA ARG A 407 24.84 -37.94 -56.01
C ARG A 407 24.10 -39.29 -56.06
N LYS A 408 23.88 -39.85 -57.26
CA LYS A 408 23.15 -41.11 -57.46
C LYS A 408 23.64 -41.87 -58.67
N ILE A 409 23.75 -43.19 -58.56
CA ILE A 409 23.97 -44.12 -59.69
C ILE A 409 22.81 -45.12 -59.68
N ASN A 410 22.07 -45.25 -60.78
CA ASN A 410 20.91 -46.15 -60.90
C ASN A 410 19.91 -46.01 -59.73
N ASP A 411 19.51 -44.78 -59.40
CA ASP A 411 18.62 -44.40 -58.29
C ASP A 411 19.12 -44.69 -56.85
N VAL A 412 20.32 -45.26 -56.68
CA VAL A 412 20.96 -45.46 -55.38
C VAL A 412 21.89 -44.30 -55.07
N LYS A 413 21.83 -43.76 -53.83
CA LYS A 413 22.71 -42.67 -53.38
C LYS A 413 24.16 -43.16 -53.30
N THR A 414 25.08 -42.40 -53.87
CA THR A 414 26.53 -42.70 -53.84
C THR A 414 27.11 -42.66 -52.44
N ASP A 415 26.55 -41.83 -51.56
CA ASP A 415 26.82 -41.77 -50.11
C ASP A 415 26.67 -43.15 -49.42
N SER A 416 25.62 -43.91 -49.75
CA SER A 416 25.43 -45.27 -49.21
C SER A 416 26.39 -46.34 -49.77
N MET A 417 27.25 -45.96 -50.72
CA MET A 417 28.26 -46.83 -51.33
C MET A 417 29.66 -46.57 -50.78
N ILE A 418 29.82 -45.58 -49.90
CA ILE A 418 31.07 -45.25 -49.22
C ILE A 418 30.87 -45.56 -47.74
N SER A 419 31.80 -46.30 -47.14
CA SER A 419 31.83 -46.54 -45.69
C SER A 419 33.18 -46.11 -45.15
N SER A 420 33.21 -45.49 -43.98
CA SER A 420 34.46 -45.00 -43.39
C SER A 420 34.57 -45.29 -41.89
N THR A 421 35.80 -45.48 -41.43
CA THR A 421 36.12 -45.65 -40.00
C THR A 421 37.31 -44.77 -39.65
N LEU A 422 37.15 -43.93 -38.63
CA LEU A 422 38.18 -43.04 -38.11
C LEU A 422 38.34 -43.31 -36.62
N SER A 423 39.53 -43.78 -36.23
CA SER A 423 39.88 -44.00 -34.83
C SER A 423 41.06 -43.14 -34.42
N VAL A 424 41.01 -42.58 -33.22
CA VAL A 424 42.10 -41.84 -32.60
C VAL A 424 42.52 -42.56 -31.32
N THR A 425 43.82 -42.80 -31.18
CA THR A 425 44.42 -43.53 -30.07
C THR A 425 45.45 -42.68 -29.35
N ASN A 426 45.50 -42.80 -28.03
CA ASN A 426 46.51 -42.15 -27.21
C ASN A 426 47.84 -42.93 -27.19
N ALA A 427 48.88 -42.35 -26.60
CA ALA A 427 50.20 -42.99 -26.47
C ALA A 427 50.20 -44.34 -25.71
N ASP A 428 49.17 -44.60 -24.88
CA ASP A 428 49.00 -45.87 -24.15
C ASP A 428 48.28 -46.95 -24.99
N GLY A 429 47.85 -46.62 -26.22
CA GLY A 429 47.12 -47.51 -27.12
C GLY A 429 45.61 -47.61 -26.83
N ASN A 430 45.07 -46.72 -26.01
CA ASN A 430 43.62 -46.63 -25.76
C ASN A 430 42.95 -45.80 -26.85
N VAL A 431 41.83 -46.29 -27.38
CA VAL A 431 40.98 -45.54 -28.32
C VAL A 431 40.25 -44.44 -27.56
N VAL A 432 40.50 -43.19 -27.92
CA VAL A 432 39.89 -41.98 -27.30
C VAL A 432 38.73 -41.43 -28.13
N ALA A 433 38.68 -41.74 -29.42
CA ALA A 433 37.55 -41.47 -30.30
C ALA A 433 37.45 -42.56 -31.38
N ASP A 434 36.23 -42.98 -31.69
CA ASP A 434 35.93 -43.97 -32.74
C ASP A 434 34.68 -43.52 -33.49
N ILE A 435 34.82 -43.24 -34.78
CA ILE A 435 33.83 -42.58 -35.62
C ILE A 435 33.59 -43.44 -36.85
N ASN A 436 32.33 -43.81 -37.05
CA ASN A 436 31.89 -44.56 -38.22
C ASN A 436 31.12 -43.64 -39.17
N ASP A 437 31.32 -43.84 -40.47
CA ASP A 437 30.63 -43.14 -41.56
C ASP A 437 30.65 -41.61 -41.43
N CYS A 438 31.77 -41.07 -40.95
CA CYS A 438 31.99 -39.63 -40.78
C CYS A 438 30.92 -38.89 -39.95
N ALA A 439 30.38 -39.53 -38.92
CA ALA A 439 29.40 -38.91 -38.02
C ALA A 439 29.92 -37.68 -37.24
N GLY A 440 31.25 -37.47 -37.20
CA GLY A 440 31.90 -36.38 -36.46
C GLY A 440 31.79 -36.54 -34.94
N THR A 441 32.75 -35.99 -34.19
CA THR A 441 32.67 -35.92 -32.72
C THR A 441 33.58 -34.82 -32.18
N SER A 442 33.29 -34.36 -30.96
CA SER A 442 34.17 -33.48 -30.19
C SER A 442 34.59 -34.21 -28.93
N VAL A 443 35.89 -34.23 -28.64
CA VAL A 443 36.46 -34.89 -27.47
C VAL A 443 37.49 -34.00 -26.81
N ASP A 444 37.53 -33.99 -25.48
CA ASP A 444 38.55 -33.25 -24.74
C ASP A 444 39.81 -34.11 -24.56
N LEU A 445 40.88 -33.74 -25.25
CA LEU A 445 42.15 -34.47 -25.28
C LEU A 445 43.22 -33.77 -24.43
N PRO A 446 43.89 -34.47 -23.49
CA PRO A 446 45.08 -33.96 -22.83
C PRO A 446 46.21 -33.59 -23.80
N VAL A 447 47.11 -32.70 -23.38
CA VAL A 447 48.36 -32.41 -24.08
C VAL A 447 49.15 -33.71 -24.27
N GLY A 448 49.53 -34.01 -25.51
CA GLY A 448 50.17 -35.26 -25.86
C GLY A 448 50.08 -35.59 -27.35
N THR A 449 50.79 -36.64 -27.75
CA THR A 449 50.77 -37.15 -29.13
C THR A 449 49.75 -38.27 -29.26
N TYR A 450 48.94 -38.19 -30.32
CA TYR A 450 47.89 -39.13 -30.66
C TYR A 450 48.12 -39.69 -32.05
N GLN A 451 47.72 -40.92 -32.27
CA GLN A 451 47.74 -41.56 -33.59
C GLN A 451 46.32 -41.69 -34.10
N TYR A 452 46.08 -41.25 -35.34
CA TYR A 452 44.82 -41.49 -36.03
C TYR A 452 44.99 -42.56 -37.10
N GLN A 453 43.91 -43.28 -37.35
CA GLN A 453 43.77 -44.19 -38.47
C GLN A 453 42.43 -43.94 -39.14
N PHE A 454 42.47 -43.61 -40.42
CA PHE A 454 41.29 -43.32 -41.23
C PHE A 454 41.25 -44.25 -42.44
N ASP A 455 40.22 -45.08 -42.49
CA ASP A 455 39.97 -46.04 -43.56
C ASP A 455 38.66 -45.71 -44.25
N VAL A 456 38.66 -45.69 -45.58
CA VAL A 456 37.49 -45.49 -46.43
C VAL A 456 37.41 -46.63 -47.43
N THR A 457 36.25 -47.26 -47.54
CA THR A 457 35.97 -48.33 -48.49
C THR A 457 34.81 -47.92 -49.39
N ILE A 458 35.00 -48.06 -50.69
CA ILE A 458 34.00 -47.76 -51.73
C ILE A 458 33.49 -49.08 -52.29
N THR A 459 32.17 -49.20 -52.48
CA THR A 459 31.52 -50.44 -52.91
C THR A 459 30.52 -50.20 -54.05
N GLY A 460 30.04 -51.29 -54.65
CA GLY A 460 28.97 -51.24 -55.65
C GLY A 460 29.35 -50.55 -56.97
N PRO A 461 28.38 -49.97 -57.70
CA PRO A 461 28.61 -49.33 -59.00
C PRO A 461 29.58 -48.14 -58.96
N LEU A 462 29.78 -47.51 -57.80
CA LEU A 462 30.70 -46.39 -57.62
C LEU A 462 32.18 -46.84 -57.64
N ALA A 463 32.46 -48.04 -57.12
CA ALA A 463 33.78 -48.68 -57.19
C ALA A 463 34.14 -49.09 -58.63
N LEU A 464 33.15 -49.58 -59.40
CA LEU A 464 33.37 -50.06 -60.78
C LEU A 464 33.55 -48.93 -61.83
N ASN A 465 33.48 -47.66 -61.41
CA ASN A 465 33.56 -46.52 -62.33
C ASN A 465 34.86 -45.72 -62.13
N ASP A 466 35.83 -46.04 -62.98
CA ASP A 466 37.18 -45.45 -63.02
C ASP A 466 37.23 -44.00 -63.53
N THR A 467 36.09 -43.45 -63.98
CA THR A 467 36.00 -42.08 -64.49
C THR A 467 35.42 -41.08 -63.49
N MET A 468 34.83 -41.56 -62.40
CA MET A 468 34.21 -40.70 -61.39
C MET A 468 35.21 -40.28 -60.33
N MET A 469 35.22 -38.99 -60.01
CA MET A 469 36.02 -38.47 -58.90
C MET A 469 35.33 -38.72 -57.55
N LYS A 470 36.11 -39.16 -56.56
CA LYS A 470 35.70 -39.32 -55.17
C LYS A 470 36.65 -38.51 -54.29
N GLU A 471 36.13 -37.49 -53.62
CA GLU A 471 36.87 -36.64 -52.70
C GLU A 471 36.72 -37.18 -51.29
N ILE A 472 37.84 -37.30 -50.57
CA ILE A 472 37.92 -37.74 -49.19
C ILE A 472 38.71 -36.69 -48.43
N LYS A 473 38.20 -36.27 -47.28
CA LYS A 473 38.82 -35.30 -46.39
C LYS A 473 38.71 -35.78 -44.95
N LEU A 474 39.79 -35.61 -44.19
CA LEU A 474 39.86 -35.79 -42.74
C LEU A 474 40.33 -34.46 -42.14
N GLU A 475 39.70 -34.05 -41.06
CA GLU A 475 40.08 -32.85 -40.31
C GLU A 475 39.96 -33.11 -38.81
N ILE A 476 41.10 -32.99 -38.14
CA ILE A 476 41.23 -32.96 -36.69
C ILE A 476 41.68 -31.55 -36.32
N ALA A 477 40.96 -30.89 -35.43
CA ALA A 477 41.24 -29.53 -34.99
C ALA A 477 41.15 -29.44 -33.48
N SER A 478 42.27 -29.11 -32.83
CA SER A 478 42.35 -28.88 -31.38
C SER A 478 42.45 -27.38 -31.13
N PHE A 479 41.52 -26.86 -30.33
CA PHE A 479 41.37 -25.41 -30.17
C PHE A 479 42.18 -24.88 -28.97
N GLN A 480 42.60 -23.62 -29.01
CA GLN A 480 43.35 -22.96 -27.93
C GLN A 480 42.64 -21.68 -27.48
N PRO A 481 42.97 -21.11 -26.31
CA PRO A 481 42.43 -19.80 -25.91
C PRO A 481 42.73 -18.71 -26.94
N LEU A 482 41.75 -17.84 -27.19
CA LEU A 482 41.89 -16.69 -28.07
C LEU A 482 42.86 -15.66 -27.48
N LEU A 483 43.96 -15.42 -28.17
CA LEU A 483 45.00 -14.46 -27.80
C LEU A 483 44.77 -13.10 -28.45
N VAL A 484 44.83 -12.06 -27.63
CA VAL A 484 44.68 -10.66 -28.02
C VAL A 484 45.79 -9.81 -27.42
N TRP A 485 46.27 -8.84 -28.20
CA TRP A 485 47.26 -7.87 -27.75
C TRP A 485 46.74 -7.03 -26.57
N ASN A 486 47.49 -7.00 -25.48
CA ASN A 486 47.12 -6.26 -24.27
C ASN A 486 47.52 -4.77 -24.37
N SER A 487 47.20 -3.99 -23.35
CA SER A 487 47.48 -2.54 -23.32
C SER A 487 48.97 -2.16 -23.26
N ALA A 488 49.87 -3.12 -23.07
CA ALA A 488 51.32 -2.92 -23.19
C ALA A 488 51.83 -3.09 -24.64
N ALA A 489 51.00 -3.60 -25.54
CA ALA A 489 51.30 -3.66 -26.97
C ALA A 489 51.19 -2.27 -27.63
N PRO A 490 51.85 -2.03 -28.78
CA PRO A 490 51.68 -0.78 -29.52
C PRO A 490 50.21 -0.54 -29.90
N ALA A 491 49.77 0.71 -29.90
CA ALA A 491 48.37 1.10 -30.20
C ALA A 491 47.83 0.61 -31.57
N ALA A 492 48.71 0.26 -32.51
CA ALA A 492 48.31 -0.33 -33.79
C ALA A 492 47.82 -1.79 -33.67
N LEU A 493 48.22 -2.48 -32.61
CA LEU A 493 47.97 -3.89 -32.32
C LEU A 493 47.05 -4.08 -31.11
N GLU A 494 47.08 -3.17 -30.14
CA GLU A 494 46.26 -3.21 -28.91
C GLU A 494 44.79 -3.61 -29.20
N GLY A 495 44.30 -4.61 -28.48
CA GLY A 495 42.92 -5.08 -28.55
C GLY A 495 42.58 -5.96 -29.77
N LYS A 496 43.51 -6.17 -30.72
CA LYS A 496 43.34 -7.02 -31.91
C LYS A 496 43.79 -8.46 -31.69
N THR A 497 43.27 -9.38 -32.51
CA THR A 497 43.69 -10.79 -32.50
C THR A 497 45.17 -10.92 -32.84
N VAL A 498 45.87 -11.78 -32.10
CA VAL A 498 47.30 -12.06 -32.33
C VAL A 498 47.44 -13.07 -33.43
N ASN A 499 48.08 -12.76 -34.55
CA ASN A 499 48.44 -13.79 -35.52
C ASN A 499 49.86 -14.32 -35.23
N LEU A 500 49.98 -15.53 -34.68
CA LEU A 500 51.27 -16.12 -34.29
C LEU A 500 52.17 -16.42 -35.49
N SER A 501 51.59 -16.57 -36.69
CA SER A 501 52.35 -16.76 -37.93
C SER A 501 52.95 -15.46 -38.49
N SER A 502 52.48 -14.29 -38.03
CA SER A 502 52.93 -12.97 -38.52
C SER A 502 54.25 -12.54 -37.86
N THR A 503 55.37 -12.79 -38.55
CA THR A 503 56.70 -12.35 -38.07
C THR A 503 56.81 -10.84 -37.83
N THR A 504 56.02 -10.03 -38.53
CA THR A 504 56.01 -8.57 -38.38
C THR A 504 55.32 -8.15 -37.09
N ASP A 505 54.13 -8.68 -36.82
CA ASP A 505 53.34 -8.29 -35.64
C ASP A 505 53.98 -8.84 -34.37
N MET A 506 54.53 -10.05 -34.43
CA MET A 506 55.26 -10.66 -33.31
C MET A 506 56.57 -9.91 -32.99
N ALA A 507 57.24 -9.32 -33.97
CA ALA A 507 58.40 -8.47 -33.74
C ALA A 507 58.04 -7.12 -33.11
N LEU A 508 56.85 -6.60 -33.39
CA LEU A 508 56.37 -5.30 -32.89
C LEU A 508 55.74 -5.40 -31.49
N GLY A 509 54.87 -6.38 -31.27
CA GLY A 509 54.15 -6.56 -30.02
C GLY A 509 54.89 -7.42 -28.99
N GLY A 510 55.85 -8.25 -29.42
CA GLY A 510 56.60 -9.13 -28.51
C GLY A 510 55.68 -10.14 -27.82
N SER A 511 55.82 -10.30 -26.49
CA SER A 511 54.97 -11.15 -25.66
C SER A 511 53.85 -10.37 -24.96
N ASN A 512 53.48 -9.18 -25.44
CA ASN A 512 52.49 -8.32 -24.82
C ASN A 512 51.06 -8.67 -25.28
N TYR A 513 50.69 -9.93 -25.16
CA TYR A 513 49.34 -10.42 -25.45
C TYR A 513 48.91 -11.40 -24.36
N GLY A 514 47.61 -11.66 -24.28
CA GLY A 514 47.04 -12.60 -23.33
C GLY A 514 45.68 -13.09 -23.79
N GLN A 515 45.12 -14.01 -23.03
CA GLN A 515 43.75 -14.46 -23.23
C GLN A 515 42.74 -13.41 -22.80
N ILE A 516 41.50 -13.57 -23.24
CA ILE A 516 40.38 -12.74 -22.83
C ILE A 516 39.38 -13.58 -22.03
N ASP A 517 39.06 -13.10 -20.84
CA ASP A 517 37.96 -13.63 -20.03
C ASP A 517 36.64 -13.40 -20.77
N ASN A 518 35.82 -14.44 -20.86
CA ASN A 518 34.55 -14.35 -21.55
C ASN A 518 33.53 -13.56 -20.71
N PRO A 519 33.11 -12.35 -21.12
CA PRO A 519 32.09 -11.59 -20.39
C PRO A 519 30.72 -12.28 -20.43
N GLY A 520 30.50 -13.17 -21.40
CA GLY A 520 29.33 -14.03 -21.52
C GLY A 520 29.40 -15.33 -20.72
N TYR A 521 30.46 -15.55 -19.92
CA TYR A 521 30.57 -16.74 -19.08
C TYR A 521 29.42 -16.79 -18.08
N HIS A 522 28.69 -17.91 -18.07
CA HIS A 522 27.46 -18.02 -17.29
C HIS A 522 26.47 -16.87 -17.57
N MET A 523 26.28 -16.46 -18.83
CA MET A 523 25.15 -15.60 -19.28
C MET A 523 24.15 -16.34 -20.16
N ASN A 524 22.94 -16.63 -19.65
CA ASN A 524 22.03 -17.53 -20.35
C ASN A 524 21.40 -16.75 -21.52
N PRO A 525 21.54 -17.19 -22.78
CA PRO A 525 20.96 -16.48 -23.92
C PRO A 525 19.42 -16.44 -23.88
N LYS A 526 18.79 -17.33 -23.10
CA LYS A 526 17.35 -17.37 -22.76
C LYS A 526 17.06 -16.83 -21.34
N SER A 527 17.99 -16.10 -20.71
CA SER A 527 17.83 -15.56 -19.34
C SER A 527 16.65 -14.61 -19.20
N LEU A 528 16.38 -13.86 -20.27
CA LEU A 528 15.23 -12.97 -20.39
C LEU A 528 13.91 -13.72 -20.17
N ASP A 529 13.80 -14.95 -20.69
CA ASP A 529 12.59 -15.78 -20.62
C ASP A 529 12.34 -16.28 -19.20
N ALA A 530 13.40 -16.55 -18.44
CA ALA A 530 13.30 -16.96 -17.04
C ALA A 530 13.00 -15.77 -16.10
N LYS A 531 13.65 -14.61 -16.32
CA LYS A 531 13.33 -13.35 -15.63
C LYS A 531 11.87 -12.93 -15.88
N LEU A 532 11.37 -13.20 -17.08
CA LEU A 532 10.00 -12.94 -17.48
C LEU A 532 8.97 -13.73 -16.67
N ILE A 533 9.12 -15.05 -16.60
CA ILE A 533 8.20 -15.90 -15.81
C ILE A 533 8.19 -15.40 -14.35
N TYR A 534 9.36 -15.04 -13.82
CA TYR A 534 9.49 -14.49 -12.49
C TYR A 534 8.75 -13.14 -12.32
N ALA A 535 8.88 -12.23 -13.29
CA ALA A 535 8.25 -10.91 -13.31
C ALA A 535 6.72 -10.92 -13.44
N MET A 536 6.13 -12.01 -13.94
CA MET A 536 4.67 -12.14 -14.11
C MET A 536 3.91 -12.55 -12.85
N PHE A 537 4.59 -13.15 -11.87
CA PHE A 537 3.95 -13.69 -10.66
C PHE A 537 4.38 -12.98 -9.40
N ILE A 538 5.69 -12.85 -9.16
CA ILE A 538 6.20 -12.31 -7.90
C ILE A 538 5.76 -10.85 -7.70
N PRO A 539 5.93 -9.94 -8.66
CA PRO A 539 5.49 -8.56 -8.51
C PRO A 539 3.99 -8.41 -8.30
N CYS A 540 3.19 -9.24 -8.97
CA CYS A 540 1.73 -9.23 -8.81
C CYS A 540 1.33 -9.63 -7.40
N LEU A 541 1.96 -10.69 -6.87
CA LEU A 541 1.78 -11.12 -5.48
C LEU A 541 2.26 -10.07 -4.48
N THR A 542 3.40 -9.42 -4.74
CA THR A 542 3.90 -8.30 -3.93
C THR A 542 2.87 -7.17 -3.87
N PHE A 543 2.33 -6.77 -5.03
CA PHE A 543 1.36 -5.69 -5.10
C PHE A 543 0.07 -6.05 -4.35
N GLY A 544 -0.42 -7.28 -4.53
CA GLY A 544 -1.53 -7.81 -3.74
C GLY A 544 -1.26 -7.79 -2.23
N ALA A 545 -0.07 -8.19 -1.81
CA ALA A 545 0.34 -8.18 -0.40
C ALA A 545 0.45 -6.75 0.16
N MET A 546 0.94 -5.79 -0.63
CA MET A 546 0.97 -4.37 -0.26
C MET A 546 -0.44 -3.81 -0.09
N VAL A 547 -1.34 -4.10 -1.04
CA VAL A 547 -2.75 -3.70 -0.96
C VAL A 547 -3.41 -4.35 0.25
N PHE A 548 -3.15 -5.63 0.52
CA PHE A 548 -3.63 -6.30 1.73
C PHE A 548 -3.17 -5.60 3.02
N ILE A 549 -1.90 -5.18 3.09
CA ILE A 549 -1.36 -4.44 4.24
C ILE A 549 -2.01 -3.07 4.38
N LEU A 550 -2.12 -2.33 3.28
CA LEU A 550 -2.75 -1.02 3.25
C LEU A 550 -4.19 -1.13 3.73
N LEU A 551 -4.99 -2.02 3.14
CA LEU A 551 -6.38 -2.25 3.52
C LEU A 551 -6.51 -2.74 4.96
N ARG A 552 -5.61 -3.61 5.43
CA ARG A 552 -5.60 -4.05 6.84
C ARG A 552 -5.11 -2.97 7.81
N SER A 553 -4.37 -1.98 7.33
CA SER A 553 -3.99 -0.79 8.10
C SER A 553 -5.13 0.23 8.16
N MET A 554 -5.91 0.36 7.07
CA MET A 554 -7.11 1.18 6.93
C MET A 554 -8.29 0.61 7.73
N ALA A 555 -8.41 -0.72 7.83
CA ALA A 555 -9.39 -1.42 8.67
C ALA A 555 -9.25 -1.17 10.20
N ARG A 556 -8.46 -0.19 10.63
CA ARG A 556 -8.27 0.17 12.05
C ARG A 556 -9.31 1.20 12.49
N GLY A 557 -10.37 0.67 13.09
CA GLY A 557 -11.20 1.34 14.10
C GLY A 557 -12.22 2.34 13.60
N TYR A 558 -11.78 3.51 13.14
CA TYR A 558 -12.69 4.61 12.81
C TYR A 558 -13.42 4.38 11.47
N GLU A 559 -12.71 3.89 10.46
CA GLU A 559 -13.33 3.42 9.21
C GLU A 559 -14.22 2.19 9.43
N PHE A 560 -13.95 1.38 10.47
CA PHE A 560 -14.82 0.26 10.85
C PHE A 560 -16.12 0.74 11.50
N GLU A 561 -16.06 1.68 12.47
CA GLU A 561 -17.21 2.37 13.04
C GLU A 561 -18.06 3.03 11.93
N MET A 562 -17.42 3.74 10.98
CA MET A 562 -18.08 4.38 9.83
C MET A 562 -18.65 3.39 8.80
N ASN A 563 -18.02 2.23 8.59
CA ASN A 563 -18.56 1.16 7.73
C ASN A 563 -19.75 0.41 8.35
N LYS A 564 -20.06 0.62 9.65
CA LYS A 564 -21.31 0.09 10.24
C LYS A 564 -22.54 0.80 9.67
N CYS A 565 -22.41 2.02 9.13
CA CYS A 565 -23.53 2.77 8.60
C CYS A 565 -24.15 2.09 7.38
N TYR A 566 -25.42 1.71 7.48
CA TYR A 566 -26.20 1.13 6.39
C TYR A 566 -27.21 2.11 5.77
N GLY A 567 -27.10 3.41 6.10
CA GLY A 567 -27.89 4.48 5.48
C GLY A 567 -29.38 4.48 5.87
N CYS A 568 -29.68 4.32 7.16
CA CYS A 568 -31.07 4.37 7.66
C CYS A 568 -31.61 5.78 7.91
N ASP A 569 -30.77 6.82 7.76
CA ASP A 569 -31.10 8.25 7.90
C ASP A 569 -31.68 8.70 9.27
N LEU A 570 -31.75 7.83 10.28
CA LEU A 570 -32.18 8.20 11.64
C LEU A 570 -31.34 9.31 12.29
N CYS A 571 -30.04 9.39 11.96
CA CYS A 571 -29.17 10.47 12.41
C CYS A 571 -29.53 11.83 11.79
N ASP A 572 -30.08 11.83 10.58
CA ASP A 572 -30.53 13.05 9.89
C ASP A 572 -31.77 13.60 10.58
N ASP A 573 -32.73 12.72 10.90
CA ASP A 573 -33.99 13.09 11.57
C ASP A 573 -33.73 13.60 13.00
N ALA A 574 -32.77 13.00 13.71
CA ALA A 574 -32.42 13.41 15.07
C ALA A 574 -31.55 14.68 15.14
N CYS A 575 -31.01 15.17 14.02
CA CYS A 575 -30.08 16.30 14.02
C CYS A 575 -30.84 17.65 14.11
N PRO A 576 -30.64 18.45 15.18
CA PRO A 576 -31.35 19.74 15.31
C PRO A 576 -30.95 20.76 14.24
N VAL A 577 -29.73 20.67 13.71
CA VAL A 577 -29.21 21.61 12.69
C VAL A 577 -29.96 21.45 11.35
N ARG A 578 -30.57 20.27 11.10
CA ARG A 578 -31.33 20.01 9.87
C ARG A 578 -32.61 20.82 9.75
N LEU A 579 -33.17 21.29 10.87
CA LEU A 579 -34.39 22.08 10.87
C LEU A 579 -34.25 23.38 10.03
N PHE A 580 -33.02 23.89 9.82
CA PHE A 580 -32.81 25.20 9.17
C PHE A 580 -31.81 25.19 8.00
N ASN A 581 -30.91 24.21 7.88
CA ASN A 581 -29.97 24.08 6.74
C ASN A 581 -30.59 23.35 5.51
N GLY A 582 -31.89 23.49 5.27
CA GLY A 582 -32.66 22.73 4.27
C GLY A 582 -31.94 22.52 2.93
N GLY A 583 -31.47 21.29 2.67
CA GLY A 583 -30.71 20.97 1.46
C GLY A 583 -30.42 19.48 1.29
N ASP A 584 -29.45 18.93 2.03
CA ASP A 584 -28.87 17.63 1.70
C ASP A 584 -28.92 16.61 2.85
N LYS A 585 -28.93 15.31 2.53
CA LYS A 585 -28.87 14.23 3.52
C LYS A 585 -27.60 14.40 4.35
N LEU A 586 -27.72 14.28 5.67
CA LEU A 586 -26.66 14.43 6.65
C LEU A 586 -25.84 13.14 6.69
N ASN A 587 -25.28 12.77 5.54
CA ASN A 587 -24.42 11.60 5.45
C ASN A 587 -22.99 11.98 5.84
N ILE A 588 -22.83 12.40 7.11
CA ILE A 588 -21.53 12.74 7.73
C ILE A 588 -20.50 11.67 7.35
N ILE A 589 -20.91 10.41 7.28
CA ILE A 589 -20.05 9.26 7.00
C ILE A 589 -19.64 9.18 5.52
N TYR A 590 -20.58 9.26 4.58
CA TYR A 590 -20.30 9.17 3.13
C TYR A 590 -19.54 10.38 2.61
N ASN A 591 -19.94 11.59 3.03
CA ASN A 591 -19.32 12.82 2.56
C ASN A 591 -17.90 12.98 3.13
N SER A 592 -17.68 12.54 4.37
CA SER A 592 -16.32 12.50 4.94
C SER A 592 -15.39 11.52 4.27
N TRP A 593 -15.92 10.39 3.79
CA TRP A 593 -15.16 9.42 3.01
C TRP A 593 -14.69 10.02 1.66
N ASN A 594 -15.53 10.86 1.05
CA ASN A 594 -15.19 11.58 -0.18
C ASN A 594 -14.45 12.91 0.05
N ASN A 595 -14.22 13.28 1.32
CA ASN A 595 -13.74 14.59 1.71
C ASN A 595 -14.63 15.75 1.17
N GLU A 596 -15.92 15.47 1.01
CA GLU A 596 -16.98 16.38 0.65
C GLU A 596 -17.62 16.95 1.94
N ASP A 597 -17.99 18.22 1.92
CA ASP A 597 -18.73 18.88 3.02
C ASP A 597 -20.18 18.40 2.98
N ASP A 598 -20.76 18.00 4.10
CA ASP A 598 -22.07 17.34 4.18
C ASP A 598 -23.25 18.33 4.20
N GLY A 599 -23.01 19.58 3.80
CA GLY A 599 -23.98 20.65 3.85
C GLY A 599 -24.25 21.17 5.27
N VAL A 600 -23.66 20.55 6.30
CA VAL A 600 -23.58 21.08 7.66
C VAL A 600 -22.14 21.52 7.88
N PRO A 601 -21.84 22.83 7.70
CA PRO A 601 -20.49 23.33 7.95
C PRO A 601 -19.97 22.76 9.27
N MET A 602 -18.77 22.15 9.30
CA MET A 602 -18.25 21.40 10.46
C MET A 602 -18.43 22.13 11.81
N TYR A 603 -18.44 23.46 11.79
CA TYR A 603 -18.62 24.33 12.96
C TYR A 603 -20.07 24.68 13.33
N SER A 604 -21.05 24.30 12.52
CA SER A 604 -22.48 24.36 12.82
C SER A 604 -23.00 23.13 13.59
N CYS A 605 -22.25 22.02 13.60
CA CYS A 605 -22.58 20.87 14.44
C CYS A 605 -22.60 21.26 15.93
N LEU A 606 -23.69 20.94 16.62
CA LEU A 606 -23.87 21.28 18.03
C LEU A 606 -23.17 20.32 19.00
N THR A 607 -22.57 19.23 18.50
CA THR A 607 -21.89 18.19 19.31
C THR A 607 -22.75 17.67 20.47
N CYS A 608 -24.06 17.59 20.23
CA CYS A 608 -25.06 17.29 21.24
C CYS A 608 -25.34 15.80 21.44
N THR A 609 -24.70 14.89 20.67
CA THR A 609 -24.85 13.42 20.75
C THR A 609 -26.21 12.86 20.29
N ALA A 610 -27.11 13.68 19.74
CA ALA A 610 -28.42 13.19 19.27
C ALA A 610 -28.29 12.09 18.20
N CYS A 611 -27.41 12.28 17.21
CA CYS A 611 -27.18 11.31 16.14
C CYS A 611 -26.54 9.99 16.64
N THR A 612 -25.59 10.06 17.58
CA THR A 612 -24.98 8.88 18.21
C THR A 612 -26.02 8.05 18.96
N ASN A 613 -26.92 8.70 19.71
CA ASN A 613 -27.97 8.00 20.45
C ASN A 613 -29.08 7.43 19.55
N ALA A 614 -29.40 8.12 18.45
CA ALA A 614 -30.37 7.62 17.48
C ALA A 614 -29.83 6.46 16.63
N CYS A 615 -28.50 6.29 16.55
CA CYS A 615 -27.85 5.34 15.66
C CYS A 615 -28.08 3.87 16.10
N PRO A 616 -28.74 3.04 15.27
CA PRO A 616 -28.99 1.63 15.60
C PRO A 616 -27.72 0.77 15.59
N GLN A 617 -26.63 1.27 15.00
CA GLN A 617 -25.33 0.60 14.95
C GLN A 617 -24.35 1.12 16.01
N LEU A 618 -24.80 2.04 16.87
CA LEU A 618 -24.00 2.66 17.91
C LEU A 618 -22.73 3.31 17.35
N VAL A 619 -22.85 3.96 16.18
CA VAL A 619 -21.75 4.74 15.59
C VAL A 619 -21.53 5.99 16.43
N ASP A 620 -20.30 6.19 16.87
CA ASP A 620 -19.90 7.37 17.63
C ASP A 620 -19.58 8.56 16.71
N TYR A 621 -20.58 9.40 16.48
CA TYR A 621 -20.44 10.63 15.70
C TYR A 621 -19.77 11.77 16.47
N ASP A 622 -19.60 11.65 17.79
CA ASP A 622 -19.02 12.71 18.60
C ASP A 622 -17.50 12.72 18.43
N SER A 623 -16.86 11.56 18.55
CA SER A 623 -15.43 11.35 18.30
C SER A 623 -15.05 11.69 16.85
N TYR A 624 -15.86 11.22 15.91
CA TYR A 624 -16.36 12.01 14.78
C TYR A 624 -15.78 13.43 14.57
N VAL A 625 -16.60 14.35 15.08
CA VAL A 625 -16.52 15.80 14.93
C VAL A 625 -15.31 16.36 15.68
N ASP A 626 -14.99 15.84 16.86
CA ASP A 626 -13.81 16.24 17.64
C ASP A 626 -12.51 16.07 16.82
N ILE A 627 -12.28 14.87 16.28
CA ILE A 627 -11.10 14.56 15.48
C ILE A 627 -11.04 15.45 14.24
N ARG A 628 -12.15 15.61 13.52
CA ARG A 628 -12.16 16.37 12.26
C ARG A 628 -11.95 17.86 12.49
N ARG A 629 -12.54 18.45 13.52
CA ARG A 629 -12.25 19.84 13.93
C ARG A 629 -10.77 20.01 14.27
N GLY A 630 -10.16 19.05 14.98
CA GLY A 630 -8.73 19.08 15.31
C GLY A 630 -7.76 18.84 14.13
N LEU A 631 -8.24 18.32 12.98
CA LEU A 631 -7.42 18.09 11.78
C LEU A 631 -7.43 19.26 10.79
N ILE A 632 -8.35 20.22 10.95
CA ILE A 632 -8.44 21.40 10.09
C ILE A 632 -7.32 22.38 10.47
N VAL A 633 -6.10 22.10 9.99
CA VAL A 633 -4.95 23.00 10.14
C VAL A 633 -4.93 23.97 8.95
N GLY A 634 -5.20 25.25 9.22
CA GLY A 634 -5.18 26.32 8.20
C GLY A 634 -6.47 26.49 7.38
N GLY A 635 -7.56 25.81 7.76
CA GLY A 635 -8.90 26.08 7.22
C GLY A 635 -9.56 27.32 7.86
N PRO A 636 -10.72 27.78 7.34
CA PRO A 636 -11.47 28.87 7.95
C PRO A 636 -11.81 28.51 9.40
N GLN A 637 -11.47 29.39 10.33
CA GLN A 637 -11.77 29.22 11.75
C GLN A 637 -13.28 29.28 11.98
N ALA A 638 -13.75 28.64 13.05
CA ALA A 638 -15.11 28.83 13.53
C ALA A 638 -15.37 30.32 13.76
N GLU A 639 -16.50 30.82 13.29
CA GLU A 639 -16.97 32.14 13.69
C GLU A 639 -17.46 32.03 15.14
N ILE A 640 -16.70 32.62 16.06
CA ILE A 640 -17.02 32.68 17.50
C ILE A 640 -17.42 34.12 17.79
N PRO A 641 -18.73 34.41 17.98
CA PRO A 641 -19.21 35.78 18.23
C PRO A 641 -18.62 36.38 19.52
N HIS A 642 -18.29 35.55 20.50
CA HIS A 642 -17.74 35.92 21.81
C HIS A 642 -16.21 35.97 21.81
N THR A 643 -15.64 36.86 20.97
CA THR A 643 -14.18 36.94 20.71
C THR A 643 -13.35 37.28 21.95
N VAL A 644 -13.91 38.02 22.91
CA VAL A 644 -13.21 38.39 24.17
C VAL A 644 -13.02 37.15 25.03
N LEU A 645 -14.08 36.39 25.28
CA LEU A 645 -14.00 35.11 26.00
C LEU A 645 -13.00 34.15 25.35
N GLN A 646 -13.02 34.05 24.01
CA GLN A 646 -12.05 33.23 23.29
C GLN A 646 -10.60 33.70 23.52
N ALA A 647 -10.34 35.01 23.47
CA ALA A 647 -9.01 35.58 23.67
C ALA A 647 -8.50 35.38 25.11
N VAL A 648 -9.37 35.55 26.11
CA VAL A 648 -9.03 35.32 27.52
C VAL A 648 -8.65 33.85 27.76
N LEU A 649 -9.45 32.92 27.26
CA LEU A 649 -9.19 31.49 27.41
C LEU A 649 -7.92 31.04 26.68
N ALA A 650 -7.61 31.64 25.53
CA ALA A 650 -6.36 31.38 24.82
C ALA A 650 -5.15 31.92 25.61
N ALA A 651 -5.26 33.12 26.17
CA ALA A 651 -4.20 33.70 27.01
C ALA A 651 -3.97 32.88 28.28
N GLU A 652 -5.02 32.34 28.91
CA GLU A 652 -4.90 31.46 30.07
C GLU A 652 -4.13 30.16 29.76
N ALA A 653 -4.14 29.68 28.52
CA ALA A 653 -3.46 28.43 28.17
C ALA A 653 -1.94 28.58 28.02
N GLU A 654 -1.42 29.80 27.94
CA GLU A 654 0.01 30.06 27.89
C GLU A 654 0.69 29.76 29.24
N GLU A 655 1.94 29.31 29.21
CA GLU A 655 2.68 28.90 30.41
C GLU A 655 3.04 30.08 31.33
N ASP A 656 3.20 31.28 30.77
CA ASP A 656 3.49 32.49 31.55
C ASP A 656 2.30 32.91 32.42
N ALA A 657 1.07 32.63 31.97
CA ALA A 657 -0.14 32.84 32.75
C ALA A 657 -0.21 31.99 34.02
N ASP A 658 0.56 30.90 34.15
CA ASP A 658 0.61 30.07 35.38
C ASP A 658 0.96 30.89 36.62
N GLN A 659 1.70 31.99 36.46
CA GLN A 659 2.15 32.86 37.56
C GLN A 659 1.03 33.73 38.14
N ASP A 660 -0.06 33.93 37.38
CA ASP A 660 -1.20 34.73 37.80
C ASP A 660 -2.19 33.94 38.67
N PHE A 661 -2.02 32.62 38.77
CA PHE A 661 -2.87 31.72 39.57
C PHE A 661 -2.21 31.38 40.91
N ILE A 662 -3.03 31.21 41.96
CA ILE A 662 -2.56 30.95 43.31
C ILE A 662 -1.91 29.56 43.39
N THR A 663 -0.78 29.48 44.10
CA THR A 663 -0.05 28.22 44.32
C THR A 663 -0.87 27.26 45.19
N VAL A 664 -0.56 25.96 45.17
CA VAL A 664 -1.31 24.99 45.99
C VAL A 664 -1.04 25.21 47.47
N GLU A 665 0.19 25.63 47.79
CA GLU A 665 0.63 25.89 49.16
C GLU A 665 -0.05 27.11 49.79
N ASP A 666 -0.43 28.10 48.98
CA ASP A 666 -1.04 29.35 49.43
C ASP A 666 -2.58 29.34 49.33
N TYR A 667 -3.18 28.35 48.65
CA TYR A 667 -4.62 28.26 48.47
C TYR A 667 -5.32 27.56 49.64
N PRO A 668 -6.43 28.09 50.18
CA PRO A 668 -7.07 27.56 51.38
C PRO A 668 -7.90 26.31 51.09
N ILE A 669 -7.22 25.16 50.94
CA ILE A 669 -7.86 23.86 50.74
C ILE A 669 -7.98 23.15 52.10
N ASP A 670 -9.20 23.03 52.58
CA ASP A 670 -9.57 22.56 53.92
C ASP A 670 -10.41 21.27 53.93
N SER A 671 -10.85 20.81 52.76
CA SER A 671 -11.64 19.59 52.56
C SER A 671 -11.03 18.69 51.48
N ASN A 672 -11.33 17.39 51.56
CA ASN A 672 -11.03 16.45 50.49
C ASN A 672 -11.98 16.60 49.28
N ILE A 673 -13.03 17.41 49.41
CA ILE A 673 -14.03 17.67 48.38
C ILE A 673 -13.79 19.07 47.82
N GLY A 674 -13.50 19.16 46.53
CA GLY A 674 -13.34 20.43 45.81
C GLY A 674 -14.56 20.76 44.95
N TYR A 675 -15.03 22.00 44.98
CA TYR A 675 -16.10 22.48 44.12
C TYR A 675 -15.60 23.49 43.08
N TYR A 676 -15.80 23.16 41.80
CA TYR A 676 -15.48 24.02 40.66
C TYR A 676 -16.79 24.50 39.99
N PRO A 677 -17.15 25.80 40.09
CA PRO A 677 -18.41 26.32 39.56
C PRO A 677 -18.43 26.46 38.02
N GLY A 678 -17.29 26.27 37.34
CA GLY A 678 -17.16 26.59 35.92
C GLY A 678 -16.76 28.04 35.68
N CYS A 679 -16.95 28.50 34.45
CA CYS A 679 -16.59 29.86 34.04
C CYS A 679 -17.71 30.89 34.27
N VAL A 680 -18.55 30.69 35.29
CA VAL A 680 -19.78 31.49 35.52
C VAL A 680 -19.52 33.00 35.59
N ASP A 681 -18.42 33.42 36.23
CA ASP A 681 -18.05 34.84 36.32
C ASP A 681 -17.73 35.45 34.95
N TYR A 682 -17.07 34.67 34.08
CA TYR A 682 -16.77 35.11 32.71
C TYR A 682 -18.03 35.14 31.83
N LEU A 683 -18.96 34.20 32.04
CA LEU A 683 -20.25 34.21 31.35
C LEU A 683 -21.06 35.44 31.74
N ASP A 684 -21.11 35.77 33.03
CA ASP A 684 -21.79 36.98 33.52
C ASP A 684 -21.16 38.25 32.93
N GLN A 685 -19.83 38.35 32.94
CA GLN A 685 -19.13 39.50 32.34
C GLN A 685 -19.40 39.64 30.84
N GLU A 686 -19.25 38.56 30.06
CA GLU A 686 -19.49 38.56 28.61
C GLU A 686 -20.93 39.01 28.31
N MET A 687 -21.90 38.52 29.08
CA MET A 687 -23.29 38.89 28.89
C MET A 687 -23.55 40.35 29.27
N VAL A 688 -22.92 40.88 30.32
CA VAL A 688 -23.01 42.31 30.70
C VAL A 688 -22.42 43.25 29.65
N PHE A 689 -21.36 42.83 28.93
CA PHE A 689 -20.73 43.63 27.87
C PHE A 689 -21.40 43.51 26.50
N SER A 690 -22.21 42.47 26.29
CA SER A 690 -23.16 42.44 25.18
C SER A 690 -24.17 43.57 25.43
N HIS A 691 -24.32 44.48 24.48
CA HIS A 691 -25.18 45.68 24.51
C HIS A 691 -26.69 45.35 24.58
N VAL A 692 -27.01 44.12 24.98
CA VAL A 692 -28.29 43.44 24.95
C VAL A 692 -28.74 43.07 26.37
N ASN A 693 -27.83 42.96 27.35
CA ASN A 693 -28.20 42.58 28.71
C ASN A 693 -28.54 43.81 29.59
N GLU A 694 -29.81 43.94 29.96
CA GLU A 694 -30.31 44.94 30.93
C GLU A 694 -30.27 44.43 32.40
N GLY A 695 -29.39 43.48 32.73
CA GLY A 695 -28.77 43.41 34.07
C GLY A 695 -29.52 42.67 35.19
N GLU A 696 -30.17 41.53 34.90
CA GLU A 696 -30.72 40.65 35.95
C GLU A 696 -30.07 39.25 36.05
N MET A 697 -29.30 38.82 35.04
CA MET A 697 -28.64 37.50 35.05
C MET A 697 -27.40 37.51 35.97
N ASN A 698 -27.35 36.59 36.94
CA ASN A 698 -26.25 36.41 37.89
C ASN A 698 -25.97 34.92 38.10
N LEU A 699 -25.15 34.32 37.23
CA LEU A 699 -24.74 32.92 37.32
C LEU A 699 -23.79 32.68 38.50
N GLY A 700 -23.05 33.70 38.95
CA GLY A 700 -22.27 33.66 40.18
C GLY A 700 -23.10 33.32 41.43
N ALA A 701 -24.41 33.62 41.43
CA ALA A 701 -25.32 33.21 42.49
C ALA A 701 -25.48 31.69 42.60
N ALA A 702 -25.23 30.92 41.52
CA ALA A 702 -25.26 29.45 41.57
C ALA A 702 -24.13 28.89 42.46
N THR A 703 -22.96 29.54 42.48
CA THR A 703 -21.87 29.21 43.40
C THR A 703 -22.30 29.40 44.85
N THR A 704 -22.89 30.55 45.16
CA THR A 704 -23.39 30.85 46.53
C THR A 704 -24.52 29.88 46.93
N SER A 705 -25.38 29.52 45.97
CA SER A 705 -26.46 28.57 46.17
C SER A 705 -25.94 27.16 46.46
N ALA A 706 -24.88 26.72 45.77
CA ALA A 706 -24.23 25.44 46.04
C ALA A 706 -23.68 25.39 47.48
N TYR A 707 -22.99 26.44 47.93
CA TYR A 707 -22.51 26.52 49.31
C TYR A 707 -23.64 26.58 50.33
N THR A 708 -24.74 27.27 50.03
CA THR A 708 -25.93 27.26 50.90
C THR A 708 -26.46 25.84 51.11
N LEU A 709 -26.42 24.99 50.07
CA LEU A 709 -26.82 23.59 50.17
C LEU A 709 -25.77 22.74 50.90
N PHE A 710 -24.47 22.95 50.63
CA PHE A 710 -23.40 22.22 51.32
C PHE A 710 -23.39 22.51 52.82
N ASP A 711 -23.57 23.77 53.20
CA ASP A 711 -23.69 24.20 54.60
C ASP A 711 -24.91 23.56 55.29
N GLU A 712 -26.04 23.46 54.59
CA GLU A 712 -27.25 22.83 55.13
C GLU A 712 -27.09 21.31 55.28
N LEU A 713 -26.32 20.65 54.40
CA LEU A 713 -25.93 19.25 54.54
C LEU A 713 -24.85 19.04 55.63
N GLY A 714 -24.22 20.11 56.11
CA GLY A 714 -23.09 20.04 57.05
C GLY A 714 -21.85 19.38 56.44
N VAL A 715 -21.63 19.56 55.13
CA VAL A 715 -20.49 19.00 54.39
C VAL A 715 -19.50 20.11 54.06
N ASP A 716 -18.27 19.98 54.54
CA ASP A 716 -17.18 20.90 54.23
C ASP A 716 -16.71 20.68 52.78
N VAL A 717 -16.71 21.74 51.97
CA VAL A 717 -16.32 21.71 50.55
C VAL A 717 -15.38 22.88 50.28
N SER A 718 -14.21 22.61 49.70
CA SER A 718 -13.24 23.66 49.33
C SER A 718 -13.58 24.28 47.98
N TYR A 719 -13.56 25.61 47.91
CA TYR A 719 -13.81 26.33 46.66
C TYR A 719 -12.59 26.24 45.76
N LEU A 720 -12.74 25.68 44.56
CA LEU A 720 -11.69 25.66 43.54
C LEU A 720 -12.05 26.68 42.45
N GLY A 721 -11.78 27.95 42.72
CA GLY A 721 -12.14 29.05 41.83
C GLY A 721 -11.24 29.18 40.59
N ARG A 722 -11.57 30.18 39.77
CA ARG A 722 -10.78 30.58 38.58
C ARG A 722 -9.47 31.29 38.93
N ASP A 723 -9.24 31.58 40.20
CA ASP A 723 -7.96 32.04 40.75
C ASP A 723 -6.99 30.88 41.05
N PHE A 724 -7.49 29.64 41.10
CA PHE A 724 -6.72 28.42 41.35
C PHE A 724 -6.68 27.48 40.13
N LEU A 725 -7.84 27.15 39.56
CA LEU A 725 -7.97 26.32 38.35
C LEU A 725 -8.18 27.17 37.09
N LYS A 726 -7.51 26.76 36.02
CA LYS A 726 -7.78 27.26 34.66
C LYS A 726 -9.11 26.71 34.15
N CYS A 727 -9.57 27.22 33.00
CA CYS A 727 -10.80 26.75 32.38
C CYS A 727 -10.73 25.24 32.15
N CYS A 728 -11.87 24.55 32.27
CA CYS A 728 -11.94 23.11 32.02
C CYS A 728 -11.54 22.73 30.58
N GLY A 729 -11.50 23.69 29.65
CA GLY A 729 -11.08 23.48 28.27
C GLY A 729 -12.15 22.85 27.38
N HIS A 730 -13.39 22.72 27.87
CA HIS A 730 -14.52 22.18 27.12
C HIS A 730 -14.65 22.82 25.73
N ASP A 731 -14.63 24.15 25.69
CA ASP A 731 -14.84 24.91 24.45
C ASP A 731 -13.69 24.71 23.48
N GLN A 732 -12.45 24.75 23.97
CA GLN A 732 -11.24 24.54 23.17
C GLN A 732 -11.23 23.15 22.55
N LYS A 733 -11.58 22.12 23.32
CA LYS A 733 -11.68 20.74 22.83
C LYS A 733 -12.64 20.66 21.65
N TRP A 734 -13.89 21.08 21.87
CA TRP A 734 -14.94 20.96 20.86
C TRP A 734 -14.82 21.96 19.71
N GLN A 735 -14.04 23.03 19.85
CA GLN A 735 -13.62 23.91 18.76
C GLN A 735 -12.52 23.28 17.87
N GLY A 736 -11.89 22.18 18.31
CA GLY A 736 -10.75 21.57 17.62
C GLY A 736 -9.39 22.17 18.01
N LEU A 737 -9.34 23.03 19.03
CA LEU A 737 -8.11 23.64 19.56
C LEU A 737 -7.41 22.67 20.52
N THR A 738 -7.03 21.49 20.03
CA THR A 738 -6.48 20.40 20.85
C THR A 738 -5.25 20.82 21.65
N GLU A 739 -4.34 21.60 21.06
CA GLU A 739 -3.14 22.06 21.77
C GLU A 739 -3.50 22.93 23.00
N VAL A 740 -4.47 23.83 22.84
CA VAL A 740 -4.93 24.71 23.92
C VAL A 740 -5.61 23.89 25.01
N PHE A 741 -6.46 22.93 24.61
CA PHE A 741 -7.10 22.00 25.54
C PHE A 741 -6.07 21.19 26.36
N ASP A 742 -5.06 20.62 25.71
CA ASP A 742 -4.06 19.78 26.36
C ASP A 742 -3.23 20.58 27.38
N LYS A 743 -2.90 21.85 27.08
CA LYS A 743 -2.22 22.75 28.03
C LYS A 743 -3.09 23.04 29.27
N LEU A 744 -4.36 23.38 29.06
CA LEU A 744 -5.32 23.63 30.15
C LEU A 744 -5.53 22.37 31.01
N LYS A 745 -5.71 21.21 30.36
CA LYS A 745 -5.85 19.89 31.01
C LYS A 745 -4.63 19.59 31.87
N ALA A 746 -3.42 19.69 31.32
CA ALA A 746 -2.19 19.35 32.04
C ALA A 746 -1.99 20.21 33.29
N TYR A 747 -2.25 21.52 33.20
CA TYR A 747 -2.17 22.43 34.34
C TYR A 747 -3.17 22.05 35.44
N ASN A 748 -4.44 21.87 35.07
CA ASN A 748 -5.51 21.56 36.02
C ASN A 748 -5.34 20.17 36.65
N GLN A 749 -4.97 19.14 35.88
CA GLN A 749 -4.65 17.81 36.41
C GLN A 749 -3.56 17.89 37.49
N LYS A 750 -2.49 18.66 37.22
CA LYS A 750 -1.41 18.87 38.19
C LYS A 750 -1.92 19.52 39.47
N LYS A 751 -2.71 20.60 39.38
CA LYS A 751 -3.27 21.31 40.54
C LYS A 751 -4.23 20.44 41.35
N ILE A 752 -5.11 19.71 40.68
CA ILE A 752 -6.06 18.78 41.32
C ILE A 752 -5.29 17.69 42.08
N HIS A 753 -4.32 17.02 41.46
CA HIS A 753 -3.54 16.00 42.17
C HIS A 753 -2.71 16.56 43.32
N GLN A 754 -2.15 17.76 43.17
CA GLN A 754 -1.38 18.41 44.23
C GLN A 754 -2.25 18.91 45.39
N SER A 755 -3.51 19.26 45.13
CA SER A 755 -4.45 19.69 46.17
C SER A 755 -4.81 18.59 47.16
N GLY A 756 -4.69 17.33 46.77
CA GLY A 756 -5.02 16.18 47.62
C GLY A 756 -6.52 15.89 47.75
N ILE A 757 -7.37 16.56 46.97
CA ILE A 757 -8.81 16.24 46.91
C ILE A 757 -9.03 14.84 46.34
N ASP A 758 -10.02 14.12 46.86
CA ASP A 758 -10.46 12.82 46.34
C ASP A 758 -11.77 12.93 45.53
N THR A 759 -12.49 14.05 45.65
CA THR A 759 -13.76 14.29 44.98
C THR A 759 -13.80 15.70 44.37
N LEU A 760 -14.09 15.80 43.08
CA LEU A 760 -14.29 17.05 42.35
C LEU A 760 -15.76 17.18 41.95
N VAL A 761 -16.44 18.18 42.51
CA VAL A 761 -17.85 18.49 42.24
C VAL A 761 -17.94 19.68 41.30
N SER A 762 -18.80 19.62 40.28
CA SER A 762 -19.09 20.77 39.42
C SER A 762 -20.57 20.92 39.13
N SER A 763 -21.06 22.16 39.16
CA SER A 763 -22.44 22.53 38.79
C SER A 763 -22.62 22.76 37.30
N CYS A 764 -21.52 22.77 36.53
CA CYS A 764 -21.57 22.93 35.09
C CYS A 764 -21.52 21.57 34.40
N ALA A 765 -22.61 21.17 33.73
CA ALA A 765 -22.68 19.94 32.94
C ALA A 765 -21.52 19.79 31.93
N GLU A 766 -21.03 20.88 31.35
CA GLU A 766 -19.90 20.86 30.42
C GLU A 766 -18.57 20.59 31.13
N CYS A 767 -18.35 21.24 32.28
CA CYS A 767 -17.15 21.03 33.10
C CYS A 767 -17.14 19.61 33.64
N PHE A 768 -18.25 19.16 34.24
CA PHE A 768 -18.44 17.80 34.76
C PHE A 768 -18.08 16.75 33.70
N ARG A 769 -18.70 16.82 32.51
CA ARG A 769 -18.40 15.90 31.40
C ARG A 769 -16.92 15.92 31.03
N THR A 770 -16.31 17.10 30.96
CA THR A 770 -14.94 17.28 30.50
C THR A 770 -13.94 16.71 31.51
N PHE A 771 -14.09 17.03 32.80
CA PHE A 771 -13.28 16.44 33.87
C PHE A 771 -13.49 14.92 33.97
N ALA A 772 -14.74 14.45 33.90
CA ALA A 772 -15.04 13.03 34.07
C ALA A 772 -14.58 12.16 32.87
N ARG A 773 -14.65 12.66 31.63
CA ARG A 773 -14.36 11.87 30.43
C ARG A 773 -12.99 12.13 29.82
N ASP A 774 -12.49 13.36 29.90
CA ASP A 774 -11.31 13.77 29.13
C ASP A 774 -10.06 13.97 29.98
N TYR A 775 -10.22 14.20 31.30
CA TYR A 775 -9.08 14.50 32.18
C TYR A 775 -8.42 13.26 32.78
N GLU A 776 -8.93 12.04 32.59
CA GLU A 776 -8.26 10.81 33.03
C GLU A 776 -7.81 10.87 34.51
N LEU A 777 -8.67 11.36 35.40
CA LEU A 777 -8.38 11.52 36.83
C LEU A 777 -8.61 10.18 37.56
N GLU A 778 -7.65 9.26 37.50
CA GLU A 778 -7.81 7.88 38.02
C GLU A 778 -8.14 7.81 39.53
N ASP A 779 -7.61 8.72 40.34
CA ASP A 779 -7.76 8.73 41.80
C ASP A 779 -8.77 9.79 42.32
N VAL A 780 -9.46 10.53 41.44
CA VAL A 780 -10.39 11.60 41.84
C VAL A 780 -11.78 11.32 41.28
N LYS A 781 -12.76 11.20 42.18
CA LYS A 781 -14.16 11.02 41.83
C LYS A 781 -14.74 12.34 41.32
N VAL A 782 -15.12 12.39 40.04
CA VAL A 782 -15.77 13.57 39.45
C VAL A 782 -17.28 13.40 39.50
N MET A 783 -18.00 14.39 40.04
CA MET A 783 -19.47 14.35 40.20
C MET A 783 -20.13 15.65 39.73
N HIS A 784 -21.34 15.55 39.19
CA HIS A 784 -22.20 16.72 39.04
C HIS A 784 -22.82 17.09 40.39
N THR A 785 -23.10 18.37 40.64
CA THR A 785 -23.69 18.80 41.93
C THR A 785 -24.99 18.08 42.26
N THR A 786 -25.84 17.75 41.27
CA THR A 786 -27.09 17.02 41.52
C THR A 786 -26.85 15.59 42.01
N GLU A 787 -25.87 14.88 41.44
CA GLU A 787 -25.48 13.54 41.91
C GLU A 787 -24.88 13.62 43.31
N PHE A 788 -24.02 14.62 43.53
CA PHE A 788 -23.35 14.81 44.81
C PHE A 788 -24.33 15.07 45.95
N LEU A 789 -25.32 15.95 45.76
CA LEU A 789 -26.33 16.26 46.78
C LEU A 789 -27.10 14.99 47.19
N LEU A 790 -27.54 14.18 46.23
CA LEU A 790 -28.23 12.92 46.51
C LEU A 790 -27.34 11.92 47.23
N GLU A 791 -26.09 11.78 46.80
CA GLU A 791 -25.13 10.86 47.43
C GLU A 791 -24.82 11.25 48.89
N GLN A 792 -24.76 12.54 49.20
CA GLN A 792 -24.59 13.03 50.56
C GLN A 792 -25.87 12.92 51.42
N GLY A 793 -26.96 12.37 50.88
CA GLY A 793 -28.20 12.12 51.62
C GLY A 793 -29.10 13.35 51.72
N PHE A 794 -29.35 14.02 50.58
CA PHE A 794 -30.28 15.14 50.50
C PHE A 794 -31.65 14.84 51.14
N ASP A 795 -31.92 15.43 52.30
CA ASP A 795 -33.20 15.40 53.01
C ASP A 795 -33.37 16.71 53.81
N MET A 796 -33.87 17.75 53.15
CA MET A 796 -33.94 19.11 53.70
C MET A 796 -35.36 19.58 54.03
N ASP A 797 -36.37 18.75 53.81
CA ASP A 797 -37.80 19.08 54.01
C ASP A 797 -38.15 20.47 53.45
N LEU A 798 -37.95 20.62 52.14
CA LEU A 798 -38.13 21.88 51.42
C LEU A 798 -39.57 22.02 50.95
N LYS A 799 -40.10 23.25 51.00
CA LYS A 799 -41.47 23.56 50.59
C LYS A 799 -41.54 24.94 49.96
N VAL A 800 -42.19 25.04 48.80
CA VAL A 800 -42.46 26.33 48.15
C VAL A 800 -43.54 27.12 48.88
N ALA A 801 -43.44 28.46 48.88
CA ALA A 801 -44.43 29.32 49.52
C ALA A 801 -45.84 29.22 48.88
N GLU A 802 -45.89 29.08 47.56
CA GLU A 802 -47.10 28.89 46.77
C GLU A 802 -46.88 27.71 45.80
N GLU A 803 -47.91 26.90 45.57
CA GLU A 803 -47.82 25.77 44.62
C GLU A 803 -47.41 26.29 43.24
N THR A 804 -46.37 25.70 42.65
CA THR A 804 -45.81 26.17 41.39
C THR A 804 -45.61 25.01 40.42
N THR A 805 -45.83 25.27 39.13
CA THR A 805 -45.57 24.31 38.07
C THR A 805 -44.24 24.63 37.42
N VAL A 806 -43.33 23.64 37.42
CA VAL A 806 -41.99 23.77 36.86
C VAL A 806 -41.78 22.74 35.76
N THR A 807 -40.90 23.04 34.81
CA THR A 807 -40.42 22.06 33.83
C THR A 807 -38.91 21.96 33.88
N TYR A 808 -38.34 20.86 33.36
CA TYR A 808 -36.90 20.63 33.39
C TYR A 808 -36.31 20.49 31.99
N HIS A 809 -35.27 21.28 31.68
CA HIS A 809 -34.47 21.16 30.47
C HIS A 809 -33.24 20.28 30.73
N ASP A 810 -33.22 19.09 30.11
CA ASP A 810 -32.09 18.17 30.12
C ASP A 810 -30.88 18.72 29.34
N PRO A 811 -29.76 19.09 30.01
CA PRO A 811 -28.56 19.50 29.31
C PRO A 811 -27.96 18.33 28.54
N CYS A 812 -27.63 18.53 27.26
CA CYS A 812 -27.12 17.44 26.41
C CYS A 812 -25.83 16.79 26.95
N ARG A 813 -24.95 17.55 27.63
CA ARG A 813 -23.72 17.02 28.24
C ARG A 813 -23.98 16.21 29.50
N LEU A 814 -24.99 16.56 30.29
CA LEU A 814 -25.37 15.85 31.51
C LEU A 814 -26.17 14.59 31.18
N GLY A 815 -27.18 14.73 30.33
CA GLY A 815 -28.03 13.63 29.88
C GLY A 815 -27.32 12.72 28.88
N ARG A 816 -27.26 13.12 27.60
CA ARG A 816 -26.84 12.20 26.51
C ARG A 816 -25.41 11.71 26.63
N GLN A 817 -24.53 12.51 27.24
CA GLN A 817 -23.12 12.16 27.41
C GLN A 817 -22.76 11.63 28.79
N MET A 818 -23.52 11.86 29.85
CA MET A 818 -23.16 11.32 31.18
C MET A 818 -24.20 10.37 31.76
N GLY A 819 -25.40 10.29 31.17
CA GLY A 819 -26.47 9.40 31.61
C GLY A 819 -27.25 9.91 32.82
N VAL A 820 -27.00 11.16 33.25
CA VAL A 820 -27.60 11.77 34.44
C VAL A 820 -28.89 12.48 34.02
N TYR A 821 -30.02 11.89 34.39
CA TYR A 821 -31.37 12.33 33.99
C TYR A 821 -32.31 12.38 35.19
N GLU A 822 -32.25 11.38 36.06
CA GLU A 822 -33.20 11.24 37.17
C GLU A 822 -32.77 12.08 38.37
N GLU A 823 -31.46 12.23 38.61
CA GLU A 823 -30.91 12.92 39.78
C GLU A 823 -31.41 14.37 39.91
N PRO A 824 -31.44 15.20 38.84
CA PRO A 824 -32.05 16.53 38.91
C PRO A 824 -33.56 16.46 39.20
N ARG A 825 -34.28 15.48 38.64
CA ARG A 825 -35.73 15.31 38.82
C ARG A 825 -36.08 14.87 40.22
N GLU A 826 -35.31 13.97 40.83
CA GLU A 826 -35.47 13.54 42.21
C GLU A 826 -35.34 14.73 43.17
N LEU A 827 -34.34 15.58 42.97
CA LEU A 827 -34.15 16.80 43.75
C LEU A 827 -35.33 17.79 43.60
N ILE A 828 -35.84 17.97 42.39
CA ILE A 828 -36.99 18.86 42.13
C ILE A 828 -38.26 18.31 42.80
N ASN A 829 -38.54 17.02 42.64
CA ASN A 829 -39.72 16.35 43.20
C ASN A 829 -39.68 16.23 44.73
N ALA A 830 -38.50 16.34 45.35
CA ALA A 830 -38.35 16.36 46.79
C ALA A 830 -38.87 17.65 47.45
N VAL A 831 -39.16 18.70 46.68
CA VAL A 831 -39.71 19.96 47.18
C VAL A 831 -41.24 19.91 47.23
N GLU A 832 -41.82 20.02 48.42
CA GLU A 832 -43.28 20.03 48.61
C GLU A 832 -43.91 21.26 47.93
N GLY A 833 -44.99 21.03 47.17
CA GLY A 833 -45.73 22.07 46.45
C GLY A 833 -45.24 22.33 45.02
N VAL A 834 -44.23 21.61 44.55
CA VAL A 834 -43.77 21.65 43.16
C VAL A 834 -44.49 20.60 42.31
N ASN A 835 -45.03 21.01 41.18
CA ASN A 835 -45.57 20.12 40.14
C ASN A 835 -44.63 20.13 38.93
N LEU A 836 -43.77 19.10 38.81
CA LEU A 836 -42.88 18.94 37.66
C LEU A 836 -43.66 18.39 36.44
N VAL A 837 -43.67 19.15 35.35
CA VAL A 837 -44.26 18.77 34.06
C VAL A 837 -43.17 18.65 33.00
N GLU A 838 -43.16 17.53 32.27
CA GLU A 838 -42.18 17.29 31.20
C GLU A 838 -42.59 17.99 29.90
N MET A 839 -41.60 18.49 29.17
CA MET A 839 -41.77 18.95 27.79
C MET A 839 -41.98 17.75 26.85
N GLU A 840 -42.50 18.03 25.64
CA GLU A 840 -42.71 17.01 24.59
C GLU A 840 -41.42 16.20 24.34
N HIS A 841 -40.30 16.92 24.22
CA HIS A 841 -38.97 16.32 24.08
C HIS A 841 -38.22 16.39 25.42
N SER A 842 -38.08 15.26 26.11
CA SER A 842 -37.42 15.14 27.42
C SER A 842 -36.48 13.93 27.48
N GLY A 843 -35.56 13.92 28.44
CA GLY A 843 -34.58 12.85 28.62
C GLY A 843 -33.62 12.74 27.43
N GLU A 844 -33.47 11.53 26.89
CA GLU A 844 -32.59 11.26 25.74
C GLU A 844 -32.99 12.01 24.46
N ASP A 845 -34.27 12.36 24.33
CA ASP A 845 -34.86 13.03 23.18
C ASP A 845 -34.86 14.57 23.31
N ALA A 846 -34.37 15.11 24.43
CA ALA A 846 -34.38 16.55 24.66
C ALA A 846 -33.64 17.33 23.55
N MET A 847 -34.26 18.43 23.11
CA MET A 847 -33.64 19.35 22.16
C MET A 847 -32.44 20.05 22.78
N CYS A 848 -31.40 20.31 21.97
CA CYS A 848 -30.24 21.10 22.39
C CYS A 848 -30.65 22.57 22.61
N CYS A 849 -29.97 23.28 23.52
CA CYS A 849 -30.11 24.74 23.70
C CYS A 849 -29.58 25.56 22.50
N GLY A 850 -29.22 24.90 21.38
CA GLY A 850 -28.86 25.53 20.11
C GLY A 850 -27.42 25.99 19.95
N VAL A 851 -26.59 25.97 21.01
CA VAL A 851 -25.21 26.49 20.95
C VAL A 851 -24.21 25.46 21.45
N SER A 852 -23.09 25.34 20.72
CA SER A 852 -21.96 24.48 21.08
C SER A 852 -20.71 25.31 21.23
N SER A 853 -20.07 25.25 22.38
CA SER A 853 -18.73 25.85 22.58
C SER A 853 -18.64 27.34 22.29
N MET A 854 -19.72 28.09 22.54
CA MET A 854 -19.90 29.50 22.17
C MET A 854 -19.76 29.79 20.67
N MET A 855 -19.87 28.74 19.85
CA MET A 855 -19.89 28.84 18.40
C MET A 855 -21.33 28.85 17.91
N SER A 856 -21.57 29.53 16.80
CA SER A 856 -22.89 29.56 16.15
C SER A 856 -23.99 30.28 16.95
N CYS A 857 -23.67 31.31 17.76
CA CYS A 857 -24.67 32.24 18.28
C CYS A 857 -25.23 33.12 17.13
N ASN A 858 -26.10 32.52 16.30
CA ASN A 858 -26.68 33.09 15.08
C ASN A 858 -28.18 32.78 14.99
N GLU A 859 -28.84 33.20 13.91
CA GLU A 859 -30.29 33.00 13.73
C GLU A 859 -30.70 31.51 13.73
N ASN A 860 -29.83 30.61 13.27
CA ASN A 860 -30.14 29.16 13.27
C ASN A 860 -30.18 28.61 14.71
N ALA A 861 -29.22 29.01 15.55
CA ALA A 861 -29.23 28.66 16.98
C ALA A 861 -30.39 29.36 17.72
N ARG A 862 -30.74 30.59 17.34
CA ARG A 862 -31.92 31.29 17.84
C ARG A 862 -33.20 30.50 17.56
N ALA A 863 -33.39 30.01 16.34
CA ALA A 863 -34.58 29.25 15.97
C ALA A 863 -34.76 27.96 16.80
N LEU A 864 -33.67 27.27 17.14
CA LEU A 864 -33.69 26.14 18.08
C LEU A 864 -34.11 26.55 19.49
N ARG A 865 -33.56 27.65 20.00
CA ARG A 865 -33.93 28.19 21.32
C ARG A 865 -35.41 28.60 21.35
N VAL A 866 -35.90 29.27 20.32
CA VAL A 866 -37.31 29.64 20.16
C VAL A 866 -38.20 28.40 20.17
N SER A 867 -37.87 27.37 19.37
CA SER A 867 -38.62 26.10 19.37
C SER A 867 -38.69 25.48 20.76
N ARG A 868 -37.58 25.50 21.50
CA ARG A 868 -37.54 24.96 22.86
C ARG A 868 -38.32 25.83 23.87
N MET A 869 -38.30 27.16 23.73
CA MET A 869 -39.12 28.05 24.56
C MET A 869 -40.61 27.89 24.31
N GLU A 870 -41.03 27.60 23.06
CA GLU A 870 -42.43 27.26 22.77
C GLU A 870 -42.86 25.95 23.45
N GLU A 871 -41.98 24.95 23.54
CA GLU A 871 -42.27 23.73 24.30
C GLU A 871 -42.41 24.00 25.79
N ILE A 872 -41.54 24.85 26.36
CA ILE A 872 -41.67 25.26 27.76
C ILE A 872 -43.04 25.90 27.97
N LYS A 873 -43.42 26.85 27.11
CA LYS A 873 -44.71 27.55 27.19
C LYS A 873 -45.91 26.60 27.02
N SER A 874 -45.78 25.57 26.18
CA SER A 874 -46.86 24.60 25.94
C SER A 874 -47.13 23.70 27.15
N THR A 875 -46.15 23.50 28.04
CA THR A 875 -46.36 22.79 29.32
C THR A 875 -47.19 23.60 30.32
N GLY A 876 -47.23 24.93 30.16
CA GLY A 876 -47.85 25.84 31.13
C GLY A 876 -47.05 26.05 32.42
N ALA A 877 -45.77 25.66 32.44
CA ALA A 877 -44.87 25.94 33.56
C ALA A 877 -44.43 27.40 33.59
N ASP A 878 -44.40 27.99 34.80
CA ASP A 878 -43.93 29.36 35.02
C ASP A 878 -42.40 29.43 35.13
N THR A 879 -41.77 28.30 35.49
CA THR A 879 -40.32 28.20 35.69
C THR A 879 -39.74 27.01 34.92
N MET A 880 -38.67 27.25 34.17
CA MET A 880 -37.82 26.22 33.60
C MET A 880 -36.56 26.06 34.43
N LEU A 881 -36.33 24.83 34.91
CA LEU A 881 -35.15 24.42 35.63
C LEU A 881 -34.17 23.73 34.69
N THR A 882 -32.87 23.92 34.91
CA THR A 882 -31.82 23.16 34.22
C THR A 882 -30.61 22.97 35.14
N SER A 883 -29.69 22.10 34.76
CA SER A 883 -28.47 21.77 35.53
C SER A 883 -27.22 22.09 34.74
N CYS A 884 -27.25 23.21 34.01
CA CYS A 884 -26.13 23.69 33.22
C CYS A 884 -26.20 25.21 33.14
N PRO A 885 -25.26 25.93 33.78
CA PRO A 885 -25.19 27.39 33.74
C PRO A 885 -25.14 27.93 32.31
N LYS A 886 -24.49 27.21 31.41
CA LYS A 886 -24.41 27.62 29.99
C LYS A 886 -25.75 27.46 29.27
N CYS A 887 -26.58 26.47 29.60
CA CYS A 887 -27.93 26.41 29.07
C CYS A 887 -28.76 27.61 29.56
N VAL A 888 -28.65 27.97 30.85
CA VAL A 888 -29.27 29.18 31.41
C VAL A 888 -28.85 30.43 30.61
N THR A 889 -27.54 30.63 30.40
CA THR A 889 -27.01 31.76 29.62
C THR A 889 -27.66 31.88 28.24
N HIS A 890 -27.78 30.77 27.51
CA HIS A 890 -28.28 30.78 26.14
C HIS A 890 -29.79 31.03 26.05
N PHE A 891 -30.57 30.52 27.01
CA PHE A 891 -32.01 30.80 27.06
C PHE A 891 -32.30 32.22 27.56
N GLU A 892 -31.56 32.72 28.54
CA GLU A 892 -31.68 34.12 28.98
C GLU A 892 -31.27 35.09 27.87
N CYS A 893 -30.22 34.77 27.09
CA CYS A 893 -29.85 35.55 25.91
C CYS A 893 -31.02 35.76 24.93
N LEU A 894 -31.91 34.78 24.75
CA LEU A 894 -33.07 34.92 23.87
C LEU A 894 -34.09 35.92 24.40
N LYS A 895 -34.25 36.05 25.73
CA LYS A 895 -35.18 37.00 26.36
C LYS A 895 -34.73 38.46 26.18
N PHE A 896 -33.43 38.68 25.97
CA PHE A 896 -32.85 40.01 25.75
C PHE A 896 -32.93 40.49 24.30
N GLU A 897 -33.27 39.63 23.34
CA GLU A 897 -33.35 39.97 21.91
C GLU A 897 -34.66 40.70 21.51
N ASP A 898 -35.21 41.55 22.40
CA ASP A 898 -36.41 42.41 22.17
C ASP A 898 -37.72 41.63 21.90
N ASP A 899 -37.85 40.41 22.46
CA ASP A 899 -39.03 39.55 22.35
C ASP A 899 -39.70 39.35 23.73
N ASP A 900 -40.64 40.24 24.07
CA ASP A 900 -41.42 40.20 25.33
C ASP A 900 -42.18 38.87 25.54
N LYS A 901 -42.30 38.03 24.50
CA LYS A 901 -43.09 36.79 24.49
C LYS A 901 -42.69 35.78 25.56
N TYR A 902 -41.45 35.83 26.04
CA TYR A 902 -40.86 34.89 27.00
C TYR A 902 -40.39 35.54 28.31
N SER A 903 -40.68 36.83 28.49
CA SER A 903 -40.28 37.59 29.69
C SER A 903 -40.92 37.06 30.97
N ASP A 904 -42.05 36.37 30.85
CA ASP A 904 -42.82 35.74 31.93
C ASP A 904 -42.22 34.41 32.43
N ILE A 905 -41.34 33.77 31.64
CA ILE A 905 -40.75 32.49 32.00
C ILE A 905 -39.48 32.71 32.83
N LYS A 906 -39.46 32.21 34.07
CA LYS A 906 -38.29 32.22 34.94
C LYS A 906 -37.36 31.06 34.57
N ILE A 907 -36.08 31.33 34.34
CA ILE A 907 -35.08 30.29 34.04
C ILE A 907 -34.12 30.20 35.22
N LEU A 908 -34.01 29.04 35.85
CA LEU A 908 -33.16 28.82 37.01
C LEU A 908 -32.31 27.56 36.88
N ASP A 909 -31.15 27.60 37.52
CA ASP A 909 -30.42 26.37 37.82
C ASP A 909 -31.08 25.62 38.99
N VAL A 910 -31.09 24.29 38.94
CA VAL A 910 -31.68 23.42 39.99
C VAL A 910 -31.11 23.74 41.37
N VAL A 911 -29.80 23.93 41.50
CA VAL A 911 -29.14 24.25 42.78
C VAL A 911 -29.61 25.60 43.30
N THR A 912 -29.79 26.57 42.41
CA THR A 912 -30.31 27.90 42.78
C THR A 912 -31.76 27.82 43.25
N PHE A 913 -32.59 27.02 42.58
CA PHE A 913 -33.98 26.79 42.98
C PHE A 913 -34.08 26.18 44.38
N LEU A 914 -33.29 25.14 44.68
CA LEU A 914 -33.27 24.50 46.00
C LEU A 914 -32.78 25.46 47.10
N ALA A 915 -31.71 26.22 46.83
CA ALA A 915 -31.18 27.18 47.79
C ALA A 915 -32.18 28.32 48.10
N GLN A 916 -33.00 28.75 47.13
CA GLN A 916 -34.09 29.70 47.39
C GLN A 916 -35.07 29.16 48.44
N GLN A 917 -35.42 27.86 48.38
CA GLN A 917 -36.34 27.25 49.35
C GLN A 917 -35.74 27.19 50.76
N ILE A 918 -34.43 26.96 50.88
CA ILE A 918 -33.72 27.01 52.17
C ILE A 918 -33.76 28.42 52.75
N ASN A 919 -33.45 29.42 51.93
CA ASN A 919 -33.42 30.80 52.37
C ASN A 919 -34.81 31.29 52.80
N GLU A 920 -35.86 30.91 52.07
CA GLU A 920 -37.26 31.17 52.46
C GLU A 920 -37.63 30.48 53.78
N LYS A 921 -37.24 29.20 53.95
CA LYS A 921 -37.44 28.45 55.20
C LYS A 921 -36.75 29.15 56.38
N LYS A 922 -35.48 29.57 56.22
CA LYS A 922 -34.72 30.30 57.24
C LYS A 922 -35.34 31.66 57.55
N SER A 923 -35.82 32.40 56.54
CA SER A 923 -36.49 33.69 56.73
C SER A 923 -37.79 33.55 57.53
N LYS A 924 -38.62 32.54 57.22
CA LYS A 924 -39.86 32.26 57.98
C LYS A 924 -39.57 31.90 59.43
N ILE A 925 -38.57 31.06 59.69
CA ILE A 925 -38.13 30.73 61.05
C ILE A 925 -37.67 31.98 61.81
N ALA A 926 -36.91 32.87 61.15
CA ALA A 926 -36.46 34.11 61.74
C ALA A 926 -37.63 35.07 62.04
N GLU A 927 -38.60 35.20 61.13
CA GLU A 927 -39.80 36.01 61.34
C GLU A 927 -40.68 35.48 62.49
N GLU A 928 -40.86 34.16 62.59
CA GLU A 928 -41.57 33.50 63.70
C GLU A 928 -40.85 33.70 65.04
N ALA A 929 -39.51 33.64 65.04
CA ALA A 929 -38.69 33.92 66.22
C ALA A 929 -38.79 35.39 66.67
N ILE A 930 -38.85 36.33 65.72
CA ILE A 930 -39.03 37.76 66.02
C ILE A 930 -40.44 38.03 66.57
N THR A 931 -41.48 37.45 65.97
CA THR A 931 -42.86 37.61 66.46
C THR A 931 -43.10 36.96 67.82
N THR A 932 -42.42 35.85 68.15
CA THR A 932 -42.46 35.28 69.50
C THR A 932 -41.75 36.16 70.53
N LEU A 933 -40.60 36.77 70.19
CA LEU A 933 -39.92 37.71 71.07
C LEU A 933 -40.71 39.02 71.29
N GLU A 934 -41.42 39.51 70.27
CA GLU A 934 -42.28 40.71 70.39
C GLU A 934 -43.60 40.45 71.13
N THR A 935 -44.04 39.19 71.22
CA THR A 935 -45.23 38.82 72.00
C THR A 935 -44.91 38.46 73.46
N GLU A 936 -43.65 38.16 73.76
CA GLU A 936 -43.14 37.94 75.13
C GLU A 936 -42.58 39.21 75.81
N ALA A 937 -42.31 40.28 75.06
CA ALA A 937 -41.92 41.62 75.55
C ALA A 937 -43.13 42.53 75.82
#